data_AF-A0A661DRX4-F1
#
_entry.id   AF-A0A661DRX4-F1
#
_cell.length_a   1.000
_cell.length_b   1.000
_cell.length_c   1.000
_cell.angle_alpha   90.00
_cell.angle_beta   90.00
_cell.angle_gamma   90.00
#
_symmetry.space_group_name_H-M   'P 1'
#
loop_
_entity.id
_entity.type
_entity.pdbx_description
1 polymer ?
#
loop_
_entity_poly.entity_id
_entity_poly.type
_entity_poly.pdbx_seq_one_letter_code
_entity_poly.pdbx_strand_id
1 'polypeptide(L)'
;MRSLEDIEADLFKEIDRLRTKACENSLAEFTKQAWEVIEQGTVLEWNWHLDTICGYLEATTTMDPTRRITRLIINVPPGTMKSILVSVMFPAWLWIKQPHKKVVGIANIQDLSIRDARRTKQIVGDEWFQNRWPLAFKGDQSAKTNYENTSGGFRQSLGITANITGKRGNYLLLDDLHDASDVNSDVQRQGVLDIYDEKISTRLNNQHVDVIILIMQRLHHMDITGHLLGKKKTKWVHVVIPMHYDSAFTFNATKDLGRPELEDPRTKDGELLFPGMFPQDVVEKLEEDMGSHVSAGQLEQRPSVKGGGIMRQGWFRVFNKDDPLPVCDHIFISCDTAYSEKDMVNNSYSAFTTWGVFWNPAQERDCVLLLDMWYDRVDYPELRRKAHELDKDKKPDTWLIEKKASGQCHDDKTEVLTKEGWKLFKDIDISVDLFATRNIESNNFEWQQATAEVHEQYKGDMYHFKGKTHDALVTPKHRMLVNSMPRSLGGHPTKTKKLGNNIISAKVLMHKGREKTKVPMQSNWIGLHIKSKQLKADTFVKGKAGYTAKVLNVEGDDYVKFMAMYLSEGWTQQHKRNYGVHIGQYKTSKCYALYHGVSQRISGNTTKERRNKEMYISNRHLYNFVKEYGSTCDTKFIPEDI
;
A
#
# COMPACT_ATOMS: atom_id res chain seq x y z
N MET A 1 -54.59 56.33 25.81
CA MET A 1 -54.33 55.70 24.49
C MET A 1 -52.83 55.51 24.41
N ARG A 2 -52.33 54.29 24.14
CA ARG A 2 -50.90 54.09 23.83
C ARG A 2 -50.59 54.83 22.53
N SER A 3 -49.40 55.42 22.43
CA SER A 3 -48.98 56.08 21.18
C SER A 3 -48.76 55.02 20.09
N LEU A 4 -48.80 55.43 18.82
CA LEU A 4 -48.51 54.54 17.69
C LEU A 4 -47.08 53.96 17.81
N GLU A 5 -46.13 54.79 18.27
CA GLU A 5 -44.72 54.43 18.49
C GLU A 5 -44.57 53.36 19.57
N ASP A 6 -45.34 53.42 20.66
CA ASP A 6 -45.33 52.38 21.70
C ASP A 6 -45.83 51.03 21.16
N ILE A 7 -46.84 51.06 20.29
CA ILE A 7 -47.41 49.85 19.67
C ILE A 7 -46.42 49.22 18.69
N GLU A 8 -45.75 50.04 17.87
CA GLU A 8 -44.70 49.57 16.96
C GLU A 8 -43.52 48.96 17.72
N ALA A 9 -43.04 49.62 18.77
CA ALA A 9 -41.94 49.12 19.60
C ALA A 9 -42.29 47.78 20.30
N ASP A 10 -43.52 47.65 20.82
CA ASP A 10 -44.01 46.39 21.40
C ASP A 10 -44.10 45.28 20.34
N LEU A 11 -44.57 45.61 19.13
CA LEU A 11 -44.66 44.65 18.02
C LEU A 11 -43.28 44.16 17.57
N PHE A 12 -42.29 45.07 17.43
CA PHE A 12 -40.91 44.70 17.09
C PHE A 12 -40.31 43.75 18.12
N LYS A 13 -40.51 44.01 19.42
CA LYS A 13 -40.05 43.13 20.50
C LYS A 13 -40.68 41.75 20.43
N GLU A 14 -41.98 41.66 20.17
CA GLU A 14 -42.66 40.36 20.07
C GLU A 14 -42.22 39.58 18.83
N ILE A 15 -42.05 40.25 17.67
CA ILE A 15 -41.48 39.62 16.46
C ILE A 15 -40.08 39.08 16.74
N ASP A 16 -39.23 39.87 17.39
CA ASP A 16 -37.87 39.47 17.72
C ASP A 16 -37.84 38.27 18.67
N ARG A 17 -38.73 38.26 19.67
CA ARG A 17 -38.91 37.13 20.58
C ARG A 17 -39.35 35.86 19.85
N LEU A 18 -40.30 35.97 18.93
CA LEU A 18 -40.76 34.83 18.12
C LEU A 18 -39.65 34.30 17.22
N ARG A 19 -38.88 35.17 16.58
CA ARG A 19 -37.71 34.82 15.77
C ARG A 19 -36.63 34.12 16.60
N THR A 20 -36.36 34.62 17.80
CA THR A 20 -35.42 34.00 18.76
C THR A 20 -35.87 32.59 19.12
N LYS A 21 -37.15 32.41 19.47
CA LYS A 21 -37.71 31.10 19.79
C LYS A 21 -37.71 30.14 18.60
N ALA A 22 -37.88 30.64 17.38
CA ALA A 22 -37.75 29.83 16.16
C ALA A 22 -36.32 29.31 16.00
N CYS A 23 -35.31 30.19 16.13
CA CYS A 23 -33.89 29.81 16.10
C CYS A 23 -33.55 28.78 17.17
N GLU A 24 -34.05 28.92 18.41
CA GLU A 24 -33.78 27.94 19.48
C GLU A 24 -34.27 26.53 19.14
N ASN A 25 -35.37 26.44 18.40
CA ASN A 25 -36.03 25.16 18.11
C ASN A 25 -35.67 24.57 16.75
N SER A 26 -35.11 25.37 15.84
CA SER A 26 -34.72 24.91 14.51
C SER A 26 -33.38 25.50 14.08
N LEU A 27 -32.45 24.61 13.75
CA LEU A 27 -31.18 24.96 13.12
C LEU A 27 -31.40 25.59 11.74
N ALA A 28 -32.44 25.21 11.02
CA ALA A 28 -32.79 25.81 9.73
C ALA A 28 -33.13 27.31 9.90
N GLU A 29 -34.02 27.63 10.83
CA GLU A 29 -34.39 29.02 11.12
C GLU A 29 -33.23 29.84 11.69
N PHE A 30 -32.39 29.22 12.55
CA PHE A 30 -31.14 29.84 12.99
C PHE A 30 -30.21 30.15 11.81
N THR A 31 -30.02 29.20 10.91
CA THR A 31 -29.13 29.35 9.76
C THR A 31 -29.60 30.47 8.84
N LYS A 32 -30.90 30.52 8.53
CA LYS A 32 -31.49 31.58 7.69
C LYS A 32 -31.27 32.97 8.29
N GLN A 33 -31.42 33.11 9.61
CA GLN A 33 -31.26 34.39 10.30
C GLN A 33 -29.78 34.76 10.53
N ALA A 34 -28.89 33.78 10.72
CA ALA A 34 -27.46 34.00 10.94
C ALA A 34 -26.66 34.22 9.64
N TRP A 35 -27.28 34.01 8.47
CA TRP A 35 -26.60 34.04 7.17
C TRP A 35 -25.84 35.34 6.89
N GLU A 36 -26.51 36.48 7.08
CA GLU A 36 -25.96 37.82 6.87
C GLU A 36 -24.73 38.12 7.75
N VAL A 37 -24.56 37.39 8.86
CA VAL A 37 -23.39 37.57 9.72
C VAL A 37 -22.12 37.09 9.05
N ILE A 38 -22.18 36.01 8.26
CA ILE A 38 -21.01 35.36 7.66
C ILE A 38 -20.87 35.54 6.15
N GLU A 39 -21.95 35.82 5.44
CA GLU A 39 -22.01 35.94 3.98
C GLU A 39 -22.74 37.24 3.58
N GLN A 40 -22.15 38.37 3.98
CA GLN A 40 -22.71 39.70 3.68
C GLN A 40 -22.82 39.93 2.17
N GLY A 41 -24.03 40.27 1.71
CA GLY A 41 -24.29 40.58 0.30
C GLY A 41 -24.48 39.38 -0.61
N THR A 42 -24.42 38.16 -0.08
CA THR A 42 -24.78 36.94 -0.83
C THR A 42 -26.19 36.52 -0.42
N VAL A 43 -27.11 36.37 -1.38
CA VAL A 43 -28.46 35.88 -1.08
C VAL A 43 -28.40 34.40 -0.72
N LEU A 44 -29.05 34.02 0.39
CA LEU A 44 -29.22 32.62 0.77
C LEU A 44 -30.28 31.97 -0.12
N GLU A 45 -29.86 31.08 -1.01
CA GLU A 45 -30.77 30.14 -1.66
C GLU A 45 -31.00 28.93 -0.75
N TRP A 46 -32.24 28.76 -0.28
CA TRP A 46 -32.63 27.64 0.58
C TRP A 46 -33.30 26.53 -0.22
N ASN A 47 -33.00 25.28 0.13
CA ASN A 47 -33.58 24.10 -0.53
C ASN A 47 -33.82 22.98 0.50
N TRP A 48 -34.73 22.06 0.18
CA TRP A 48 -35.25 21.03 1.09
C TRP A 48 -34.15 20.20 1.78
N HIS A 49 -33.05 19.90 1.07
CA HIS A 49 -31.96 19.09 1.63
C HIS A 49 -31.27 19.75 2.83
N LEU A 50 -31.30 21.08 2.90
CA LEU A 50 -30.79 21.83 4.06
C LEU A 50 -31.69 21.63 5.28
N ASP A 51 -33.02 21.57 5.10
CA ASP A 51 -33.96 21.23 6.18
C ASP A 51 -33.74 19.79 6.67
N THR A 52 -33.55 18.85 5.75
CA THR A 52 -33.20 17.46 6.06
C THR A 52 -31.92 17.38 6.89
N ILE A 53 -30.82 17.98 6.41
CA ILE A 53 -29.53 17.97 7.12
C ILE A 53 -29.69 18.65 8.50
N CYS A 54 -30.42 19.76 8.59
CA CYS A 54 -30.74 20.40 9.87
C CYS A 54 -31.43 19.44 10.83
N GLY A 55 -32.47 18.73 10.40
CA GLY A 55 -33.21 17.79 11.24
C GLY A 55 -32.35 16.65 11.78
N TYR A 56 -31.46 16.08 10.95
CA TYR A 56 -30.50 15.06 11.39
C TYR A 56 -29.47 15.61 12.38
N LEU A 57 -28.99 16.85 12.18
CA LEU A 57 -28.08 17.52 13.13
C LEU A 57 -28.77 17.82 14.46
N GLU A 58 -30.01 18.33 14.44
CA GLU A 58 -30.83 18.58 15.62
C GLU A 58 -31.01 17.30 16.45
N ALA A 59 -31.26 16.16 15.80
CA ALA A 59 -31.36 14.84 16.44
C ALA A 59 -30.06 14.35 17.09
N THR A 60 -28.91 14.95 16.79
CA THR A 60 -27.68 14.67 17.54
C THR A 60 -27.62 15.38 18.89
N THR A 61 -28.44 16.42 19.08
CA THR A 61 -28.41 17.26 20.28
C THR A 61 -29.41 16.83 21.35
N THR A 62 -30.43 16.04 20.99
CA THR A 62 -31.42 15.56 21.94
C THR A 62 -30.80 14.60 22.97
N MET A 63 -31.28 14.69 24.21
CA MET A 63 -30.94 13.73 25.26
C MET A 63 -31.89 12.54 25.32
N ASP A 64 -32.98 12.55 24.53
CA ASP A 64 -33.90 11.43 24.42
C ASP A 64 -33.21 10.23 23.76
N PRO A 65 -32.95 9.13 24.49
CA PRO A 65 -32.22 7.98 23.96
C PRO A 65 -32.94 7.26 22.81
N THR A 66 -34.25 7.47 22.64
CA THR A 66 -35.05 6.85 21.57
C THR A 66 -34.89 7.54 20.22
N ARG A 67 -34.46 8.81 20.22
CA ARG A 67 -34.32 9.65 19.01
C ARG A 67 -32.91 10.20 18.80
N ARG A 68 -31.98 9.88 19.71
CA ARG A 68 -30.62 10.44 19.69
C ARG A 68 -29.74 9.75 18.67
N ILE A 69 -29.15 10.55 17.79
CA ILE A 69 -28.12 10.09 16.85
C ILE A 69 -26.73 10.46 17.39
N THR A 70 -25.85 9.47 17.56
CA THR A 70 -24.46 9.70 18.02
C THR A 70 -23.41 9.48 16.92
N ARG A 71 -23.79 8.86 15.81
CA ARG A 71 -22.90 8.51 14.69
C ARG A 71 -23.63 8.85 13.39
N LEU A 72 -23.30 9.99 12.82
CA LEU A 72 -23.97 10.54 11.63
C LEU A 72 -22.96 10.68 10.49
N ILE A 73 -23.31 10.16 9.31
CA ILE A 73 -22.61 10.40 8.05
C ILE A 73 -23.57 11.16 7.14
N ILE A 74 -23.12 12.28 6.57
CA ILE A 74 -23.83 13.06 5.57
C ILE A 74 -22.98 13.07 4.31
N ASN A 75 -23.50 12.48 3.23
CA ASN A 75 -22.92 12.56 1.91
C ASN A 75 -23.78 13.40 0.99
N VAL A 76 -23.19 14.46 0.45
CA VAL A 76 -23.88 15.47 -0.36
C VAL A 76 -22.88 16.09 -1.35
N PRO A 77 -23.32 16.50 -2.56
CA PRO A 77 -22.46 17.10 -3.57
C PRO A 77 -21.65 18.32 -3.10
N PRO A 78 -20.53 18.65 -3.78
CA PRO A 78 -19.83 19.90 -3.54
C PRO A 78 -20.73 21.11 -3.84
N GLY A 79 -20.50 22.21 -3.14
CA GLY A 79 -21.21 23.48 -3.34
C GLY A 79 -22.63 23.56 -2.74
N THR A 80 -23.09 22.54 -2.00
CA THR A 80 -24.42 22.51 -1.37
C THR A 80 -24.42 23.01 0.10
N MET A 81 -23.57 23.98 0.42
CA MET A 81 -23.48 24.59 1.77
C MET A 81 -23.03 23.62 2.91
N LYS A 82 -22.52 22.44 2.57
CA LYS A 82 -22.18 21.36 3.52
C LYS A 82 -21.35 21.78 4.75
N SER A 83 -20.18 22.40 4.52
CA SER A 83 -19.24 22.78 5.59
C SER A 83 -19.75 23.98 6.38
N ILE A 84 -20.44 24.92 5.73
CA ILE A 84 -21.06 26.05 6.42
C ILE A 84 -22.13 25.54 7.40
N LEU A 85 -23.01 24.64 6.96
CA LEU A 85 -24.09 24.17 7.81
C LEU A 85 -23.56 23.36 9.01
N VAL A 86 -22.68 22.38 8.77
CA VAL A 86 -22.20 21.47 9.82
C VAL A 86 -21.06 22.04 10.65
N SER A 87 -20.07 22.70 10.04
CA SER A 87 -18.86 23.14 10.72
C SER A 87 -18.92 24.57 11.25
N VAL A 88 -19.85 25.39 10.74
CA VAL A 88 -20.03 26.80 11.13
C VAL A 88 -21.32 27.04 11.92
N MET A 89 -22.49 26.78 11.32
CA MET A 89 -23.80 27.11 11.88
C MET A 89 -24.16 26.20 13.06
N PHE A 90 -24.03 24.89 12.88
CA PHE A 90 -24.40 23.91 13.89
C PHE A 90 -23.68 24.12 15.24
N PRO A 91 -22.36 24.36 15.33
CA PRO A 91 -21.70 24.63 16.62
C PRO A 91 -22.20 25.89 17.32
N ALA A 92 -22.51 26.96 16.57
CA ALA A 92 -23.06 28.18 17.15
C ALA A 92 -24.46 27.93 17.72
N TRP A 93 -25.31 27.25 16.94
CA TRP A 93 -26.65 26.85 17.36
C TRP A 93 -26.64 25.90 18.57
N LEU A 94 -25.75 24.90 18.57
CA LEU A 94 -25.58 23.95 19.68
C LEU A 94 -25.33 24.68 21.01
N TRP A 95 -24.56 25.75 20.99
CA TRP A 95 -24.25 26.53 22.19
C TRP A 95 -25.38 27.39 22.72
N ILE A 96 -26.46 27.60 21.95
CA ILE A 96 -27.67 28.27 22.46
C ILE A 96 -28.25 27.47 23.63
N LYS A 97 -28.43 26.15 23.46
CA LYS A 97 -29.01 25.27 24.49
C LYS A 97 -27.97 24.52 25.30
N GLN A 98 -26.76 24.31 24.77
CA GLN A 98 -25.72 23.50 25.39
C GLN A 98 -24.35 24.21 25.38
N PRO A 99 -24.22 25.40 26.00
CA PRO A 99 -23.01 26.23 25.90
C PRO A 99 -21.76 25.56 26.51
N HIS A 100 -21.93 24.57 27.39
CA HIS A 100 -20.83 23.82 28.00
C HIS A 100 -20.21 22.73 27.08
N LYS A 101 -20.80 22.47 25.91
CA LYS A 101 -20.36 21.39 25.02
C LYS A 101 -19.06 21.74 24.30
N LYS A 102 -18.18 20.75 24.21
CA LYS A 102 -16.86 20.85 23.58
C LYS A 102 -16.91 20.31 22.16
N VAL A 103 -16.50 21.09 21.17
CA VAL A 103 -16.58 20.75 19.75
C VAL A 103 -15.17 20.72 19.14
N VAL A 104 -14.79 19.60 18.55
CA VAL A 104 -13.51 19.43 17.84
C VAL A 104 -13.81 19.31 16.36
N GLY A 105 -13.29 20.23 15.56
CA GLY A 105 -13.39 20.21 14.10
C GLY A 105 -12.12 19.64 13.49
N ILE A 106 -12.27 18.67 12.59
CA ILE A 106 -11.18 17.99 11.91
C ILE A 106 -11.47 18.03 10.41
N ALA A 107 -10.52 18.55 9.63
CA ALA A 107 -10.58 18.57 8.17
C ALA A 107 -9.29 17.98 7.57
N ASN A 108 -9.24 17.75 6.26
CA ASN A 108 -8.01 17.28 5.59
C ASN A 108 -6.79 18.18 5.88
N ILE A 109 -6.96 19.50 5.87
CA ILE A 109 -5.96 20.50 6.23
C ILE A 109 -6.46 21.38 7.37
N GLN A 110 -5.55 21.80 8.24
CA GLN A 110 -5.91 22.53 9.46
C GLN A 110 -6.55 23.90 9.17
N ASP A 111 -6.15 24.55 8.08
CA ASP A 111 -6.62 25.90 7.75
C ASP A 111 -8.12 25.95 7.44
N LEU A 112 -8.70 24.90 6.83
CA LEU A 112 -10.15 24.79 6.62
C LEU A 112 -10.89 24.73 7.96
N SER A 113 -10.44 23.87 8.85
CA SER A 113 -11.01 23.75 10.20
C SER A 113 -10.87 25.04 11.01
N ILE A 114 -9.79 25.81 10.83
CA ILE A 114 -9.61 27.14 11.45
C ILE A 114 -10.58 28.16 10.84
N ARG A 115 -10.72 28.19 9.52
CA ARG A 115 -11.64 29.09 8.81
C ARG A 115 -13.07 28.93 9.35
N ASP A 116 -13.55 27.69 9.44
CA ASP A 116 -14.92 27.42 9.84
C ASP A 116 -15.16 27.76 11.32
N ALA A 117 -14.20 27.43 12.19
CA ALA A 117 -14.27 27.82 13.61
C ALA A 117 -14.24 29.34 13.81
N ARG A 118 -13.50 30.10 12.99
CA ARG A 118 -13.55 31.58 13.04
C ARG A 118 -14.92 32.12 12.66
N ARG A 119 -15.58 31.54 11.65
CA ARG A 119 -16.94 31.93 11.26
C ARG A 119 -17.96 31.60 12.36
N THR A 120 -17.84 30.46 13.03
CA THR A 120 -18.66 30.18 14.23
C THR A 120 -18.45 31.25 15.30
N LYS A 121 -17.18 31.61 15.57
CA LYS A 121 -16.84 32.65 16.55
C LYS A 121 -17.43 34.01 16.17
N GLN A 122 -17.40 34.36 14.89
CA GLN A 122 -18.01 35.58 14.35
C GLN A 122 -19.51 35.61 14.63
N ILE A 123 -20.24 34.52 14.34
CA ILE A 123 -21.68 34.41 14.64
C ILE A 123 -21.93 34.61 16.13
N VAL A 124 -21.24 33.84 16.98
CA VAL A 124 -21.47 33.90 18.42
C VAL A 124 -21.09 35.27 18.99
N GLY A 125 -20.06 35.92 18.47
CA GLY A 125 -19.61 37.25 18.93
C GLY A 125 -20.41 38.42 18.36
N ASP A 126 -21.26 38.19 17.37
CA ASP A 126 -22.05 39.22 16.72
C ASP A 126 -23.14 39.78 17.65
N GLU A 127 -23.50 41.04 17.47
CA GLU A 127 -24.55 41.71 18.25
C GLU A 127 -25.90 40.98 18.13
N TRP A 128 -26.21 40.47 16.94
CA TRP A 128 -27.43 39.69 16.69
C TRP A 128 -27.51 38.45 17.59
N PHE A 129 -26.40 37.73 17.78
CA PHE A 129 -26.37 36.55 18.64
C PHE A 129 -26.34 36.95 20.12
N GLN A 130 -25.50 37.92 20.50
CA GLN A 130 -25.34 38.33 21.90
C GLN A 130 -26.60 38.94 22.50
N ASN A 131 -27.39 39.70 21.72
CA ASN A 131 -28.65 40.27 22.20
C ASN A 131 -29.72 39.19 22.50
N ARG A 132 -29.61 38.01 21.87
CA ARG A 132 -30.57 36.90 22.03
C ARG A 132 -30.09 35.83 22.99
N TRP A 133 -28.82 35.44 22.89
CA TRP A 133 -28.19 34.40 23.71
C TRP A 133 -26.82 34.86 24.20
N PRO A 134 -26.78 35.72 25.25
CA PRO A 134 -25.53 36.24 25.77
C PRO A 134 -24.55 35.13 26.14
N LEU A 135 -23.40 35.10 25.48
CA LEU A 135 -22.38 34.07 25.67
C LEU A 135 -20.97 34.65 25.42
N ALA A 136 -20.28 35.02 26.49
CA ALA A 136 -18.95 35.60 26.39
C ALA A 136 -17.86 34.54 26.14
N PHE A 137 -16.78 34.95 25.48
CA PHE A 137 -15.56 34.14 25.34
C PHE A 137 -14.59 34.37 26.51
N LYS A 138 -13.84 33.34 26.91
CA LYS A 138 -12.77 33.44 27.91
C LYS A 138 -11.44 33.83 27.25
N GLY A 139 -10.66 34.66 27.95
CA GLY A 139 -9.27 34.95 27.61
C GLY A 139 -9.07 35.78 26.34
N ASP A 140 -7.84 35.79 25.82
CA ASP A 140 -7.47 36.53 24.62
C ASP A 140 -8.11 35.90 23.36
N GLN A 141 -8.81 36.73 22.60
CA GLN A 141 -9.54 36.34 21.40
C GLN A 141 -8.63 36.01 20.20
N SER A 142 -7.30 36.16 20.34
CA SER A 142 -6.30 35.95 19.28
C SER A 142 -6.01 34.48 18.94
N ALA A 143 -6.43 33.52 19.78
CA ALA A 143 -6.16 32.10 19.58
C ALA A 143 -6.91 31.54 18.35
N LYS A 144 -6.17 31.31 17.26
CA LYS A 144 -6.72 30.87 15.96
C LYS A 144 -7.18 29.41 15.92
N THR A 145 -6.58 28.54 16.73
CA THR A 145 -6.84 27.08 16.71
C THR A 145 -7.79 26.60 17.80
N ASN A 146 -8.04 27.40 18.83
CA ASN A 146 -8.90 27.03 19.95
C ASN A 146 -9.47 28.27 20.63
N TYR A 147 -10.75 28.25 21.00
CA TYR A 147 -11.36 29.26 21.86
C TYR A 147 -12.42 28.64 22.77
N GLU A 148 -12.63 29.26 23.94
CA GLU A 148 -13.52 28.78 24.99
C GLU A 148 -14.56 29.85 25.35
N ASN A 149 -15.78 29.45 25.66
CA ASN A 149 -16.82 30.32 26.21
C ASN A 149 -16.88 30.27 27.75
N THR A 150 -17.53 31.24 28.37
CA THR A 150 -17.61 31.36 29.83
C THR A 150 -18.32 30.19 30.51
N SER A 151 -19.14 29.43 29.79
CA SER A 151 -19.82 28.21 30.27
C SER A 151 -18.97 26.92 30.16
N GLY A 152 -17.71 27.01 29.72
CA GLY A 152 -16.77 25.88 29.66
C GLY A 152 -16.82 25.04 28.38
N GLY A 153 -17.63 25.43 27.39
CA GLY A 153 -17.56 24.88 26.04
C GLY A 153 -16.36 25.44 25.30
N PHE A 154 -15.77 24.64 24.40
CA PHE A 154 -14.68 25.11 23.55
C PHE A 154 -14.85 24.63 22.11
N ARG A 155 -14.23 25.34 21.18
CA ARG A 155 -14.09 24.94 19.79
C ARG A 155 -12.60 24.78 19.47
N GLN A 156 -12.20 23.60 19.04
CA GLN A 156 -10.82 23.27 18.68
C GLN A 156 -10.74 22.86 17.20
N SER A 157 -9.80 23.44 16.46
CA SER A 157 -9.55 23.15 15.04
C SER A 157 -8.28 22.33 14.84
N LEU A 158 -8.37 21.25 14.06
CA LEU A 158 -7.28 20.32 13.75
C LEU A 158 -7.30 19.94 12.26
N GLY A 159 -6.12 19.67 11.70
CA GLY A 159 -6.00 18.91 10.46
C GLY A 159 -5.93 17.40 10.75
N ILE A 160 -6.25 16.56 9.77
CA ILE A 160 -6.32 15.10 9.93
C ILE A 160 -4.97 14.51 10.40
N THR A 161 -3.86 15.06 9.93
CA THR A 161 -2.50 14.62 10.30
C THR A 161 -1.97 15.26 11.58
N ALA A 162 -2.68 16.23 12.16
CA ALA A 162 -2.23 16.92 13.37
C ALA A 162 -2.17 15.98 14.57
N ASN A 163 -1.36 16.32 15.57
CA ASN A 163 -1.32 15.53 16.81
C ASN A 163 -2.63 15.73 17.59
N ILE A 164 -3.52 14.73 17.54
CA ILE A 164 -4.84 14.74 18.18
C ILE A 164 -4.77 14.37 19.68
N THR A 165 -3.60 13.99 20.20
CA THR A 165 -3.44 13.48 21.58
C THR A 165 -3.79 14.54 22.63
N GLY A 166 -4.67 14.18 23.58
CA GLY A 166 -5.10 15.06 24.69
C GLY A 166 -6.29 15.97 24.40
N LYS A 167 -6.78 16.04 23.16
CA LYS A 167 -7.88 16.92 22.74
C LYS A 167 -9.19 16.14 22.58
N ARG A 168 -10.06 16.16 23.60
CA ARG A 168 -11.34 15.42 23.61
C ARG A 168 -12.55 16.34 23.52
N GLY A 169 -13.57 15.94 22.78
CA GLY A 169 -14.79 16.71 22.54
C GLY A 169 -16.05 15.93 22.88
N ASN A 170 -17.15 16.65 23.06
CA ASN A 170 -18.50 16.08 23.04
C ASN A 170 -19.02 15.88 21.60
N TYR A 171 -18.55 16.71 20.67
CA TYR A 171 -18.86 16.62 19.25
C TYR A 171 -17.55 16.60 18.46
N LEU A 172 -17.36 15.57 17.63
CA LEU A 172 -16.31 15.52 16.63
C LEU A 172 -16.96 15.80 15.26
N LEU A 173 -16.59 16.92 14.65
CA LEU A 173 -17.05 17.30 13.32
C LEU A 173 -15.93 17.00 12.33
N LEU A 174 -16.20 16.07 11.42
CA LEU A 174 -15.26 15.58 10.42
C LEU A 174 -15.73 16.11 9.06
N ASP A 175 -15.00 17.08 8.51
CA ASP A 175 -15.38 17.81 7.30
C ASP A 175 -14.36 17.54 6.21
N ASP A 176 -14.73 16.79 5.17
CA ASP A 176 -13.86 16.41 4.04
C ASP A 176 -12.47 15.94 4.51
N LEU A 177 -12.40 14.79 5.20
CA LEU A 177 -11.12 14.29 5.76
C LEU A 177 -10.11 13.84 4.70
N HIS A 178 -10.58 13.53 3.49
CA HIS A 178 -9.73 13.16 2.35
C HIS A 178 -9.45 14.38 1.49
N ASP A 179 -8.22 14.48 0.98
CA ASP A 179 -7.93 15.38 -0.13
C ASP A 179 -8.32 14.70 -1.44
N ALA A 180 -9.05 15.42 -2.30
CA ALA A 180 -9.52 14.92 -3.58
C ALA A 180 -8.37 14.53 -4.52
N SER A 181 -7.21 15.20 -4.45
CA SER A 181 -6.04 14.83 -5.27
C SER A 181 -5.41 13.51 -4.84
N ASP A 182 -5.51 13.19 -3.55
CA ASP A 182 -4.77 12.11 -2.90
C ASP A 182 -5.61 10.85 -2.70
N VAL A 183 -6.93 10.94 -2.91
CA VAL A 183 -7.87 9.86 -2.60
C VAL A 183 -7.67 8.58 -3.41
N ASN A 184 -7.06 8.69 -4.59
CA ASN A 184 -6.71 7.56 -5.45
C ASN A 184 -5.44 6.82 -4.98
N SER A 185 -4.67 7.41 -4.06
CA SER A 185 -3.51 6.76 -3.45
C SER A 185 -3.95 5.88 -2.28
N ASP A 186 -3.81 4.57 -2.44
CA ASP A 186 -4.15 3.59 -1.39
C ASP A 186 -3.44 3.89 -0.07
N VAL A 187 -2.18 4.34 -0.12
CA VAL A 187 -1.37 4.66 1.06
C VAL A 187 -1.92 5.87 1.81
N GLN A 188 -2.24 6.95 1.09
CA GLN A 188 -2.77 8.18 1.72
C GLN A 188 -4.18 7.94 2.26
N ARG A 189 -5.03 7.27 1.48
CA ARG A 189 -6.39 6.90 1.90
C ARG A 189 -6.34 6.03 3.15
N GLN A 190 -5.49 5.01 3.17
CA GLN A 190 -5.34 4.15 4.35
C GLN A 190 -4.82 4.93 5.56
N GLY A 191 -3.89 5.86 5.37
CA GLY A 191 -3.41 6.72 6.45
C GLY A 191 -4.52 7.50 7.14
N VAL A 192 -5.51 8.03 6.39
CA VAL A 192 -6.69 8.70 6.97
C VAL A 192 -7.56 7.71 7.76
N LEU A 193 -7.78 6.50 7.24
CA LEU A 193 -8.56 5.45 7.93
C LEU A 193 -7.90 5.03 9.24
N ASP A 194 -6.58 4.79 9.21
CA ASP A 194 -5.77 4.43 10.38
C ASP A 194 -5.81 5.54 11.44
N ILE A 195 -5.65 6.80 11.01
CA ILE A 195 -5.76 7.95 11.93
C ILE A 195 -7.15 8.00 12.56
N TYR A 196 -8.21 7.75 11.80
CA TYR A 196 -9.55 7.73 12.36
C TYR A 196 -9.68 6.64 13.43
N ASP A 197 -9.30 5.40 13.09
CA ASP A 197 -9.46 4.25 13.97
C ASP A 197 -8.61 4.34 15.23
N GLU A 198 -7.34 4.71 15.10
CA GLU A 198 -6.40 4.76 16.22
C GLU A 198 -6.58 6.02 17.08
N LYS A 199 -6.84 7.18 16.44
CA LYS A 199 -6.72 8.49 17.09
C LYS A 199 -8.02 9.22 17.23
N ILE A 200 -8.92 9.25 16.24
CA ILE A 200 -10.14 10.08 16.30
C ILE A 200 -11.25 9.35 17.07
N SER A 201 -11.47 8.07 16.78
CA SER A 201 -12.55 7.27 17.35
C SER A 201 -12.55 7.27 18.88
N THR A 202 -11.38 7.40 19.50
CA THR A 202 -11.15 7.40 20.95
C THR A 202 -11.23 8.80 21.61
N ARG A 203 -11.54 9.86 20.85
CA ARG A 203 -11.48 11.27 21.33
C ARG A 203 -12.80 11.85 21.79
N LEU A 204 -13.84 11.03 21.83
CA LEU A 204 -15.05 11.35 22.57
C LEU A 204 -14.75 11.35 24.08
N ASN A 205 -15.37 12.26 24.84
CA ASN A 205 -15.28 12.23 26.30
C ASN A 205 -16.02 11.00 26.85
N ASN A 206 -17.19 10.70 26.29
CA ASN A 206 -18.04 9.56 26.62
C ASN A 206 -18.58 8.92 25.34
N GLN A 207 -18.12 7.71 25.06
CA GLN A 207 -18.45 6.95 23.84
C GLN A 207 -19.95 6.67 23.65
N HIS A 208 -20.75 6.67 24.73
CA HIS A 208 -22.17 6.34 24.68
C HIS A 208 -23.06 7.52 24.29
N VAL A 209 -22.63 8.75 24.58
CA VAL A 209 -23.48 9.95 24.42
C VAL A 209 -22.86 10.97 23.48
N ASP A 210 -21.54 11.05 23.39
CA ASP A 210 -20.90 12.03 22.54
C ASP A 210 -20.98 11.61 21.06
N VAL A 211 -20.94 12.62 20.20
CA VAL A 211 -21.38 12.54 18.81
C VAL A 211 -20.20 12.65 17.86
N ILE A 212 -20.21 11.85 16.80
CA ILE A 212 -19.35 12.02 15.63
C ILE A 212 -20.24 12.30 14.42
N ILE A 213 -19.95 13.41 13.73
CA ILE A 213 -20.62 13.83 12.51
C ILE A 213 -19.56 13.87 11.42
N LEU A 214 -19.70 13.04 10.40
CA LEU A 214 -18.92 13.10 9.17
C LEU A 214 -19.77 13.75 8.09
N ILE A 215 -19.24 14.80 7.47
CA ILE A 215 -19.82 15.38 6.25
C ILE A 215 -18.76 15.44 5.15
N MET A 216 -19.10 14.92 3.98
CA MET A 216 -18.22 14.96 2.81
C MET A 216 -18.94 14.60 1.51
N GLN A 217 -18.41 15.02 0.37
CA GLN A 217 -18.72 14.32 -0.90
C GLN A 217 -17.97 12.98 -0.97
N ARG A 218 -18.56 11.97 -1.61
CA ARG A 218 -17.86 10.69 -1.82
C ARG A 218 -16.75 10.85 -2.84
N LEU A 219 -15.63 10.16 -2.59
CA LEU A 219 -14.43 10.26 -3.42
C LEU A 219 -13.93 8.90 -3.89
N HIS A 220 -14.13 7.84 -3.10
CA HIS A 220 -13.69 6.50 -3.43
C HIS A 220 -14.50 5.45 -2.65
N HIS A 221 -14.65 4.22 -3.15
CA HIS A 221 -15.45 3.20 -2.46
C HIS A 221 -14.89 2.81 -1.09
N MET A 222 -13.55 2.87 -0.95
CA MET A 222 -12.81 2.72 0.32
C MET A 222 -12.46 4.07 1.00
N ASP A 223 -13.20 5.14 0.74
CA ASP A 223 -13.06 6.38 1.51
C ASP A 223 -13.55 6.21 2.97
N ILE A 224 -13.47 7.27 3.77
CA ILE A 224 -13.83 7.20 5.19
C ILE A 224 -15.30 6.84 5.38
N THR A 225 -16.21 7.31 4.53
CA THR A 225 -17.60 6.84 4.54
C THR A 225 -17.66 5.33 4.34
N GLY A 226 -17.02 4.80 3.28
CA GLY A 226 -17.04 3.36 2.99
C GLY A 226 -16.49 2.53 4.14
N HIS A 227 -15.39 2.98 4.75
CA HIS A 227 -14.79 2.34 5.92
C HIS A 227 -15.72 2.32 7.14
N LEU A 228 -16.37 3.44 7.44
CA LEU A 228 -17.27 3.56 8.60
C LEU A 228 -18.54 2.73 8.43
N LEU A 229 -19.12 2.71 7.23
CA LEU A 229 -20.29 1.88 6.91
C LEU A 229 -19.95 0.39 6.94
N GLY A 230 -18.71 0.01 6.65
CA GLY A 230 -18.22 -1.37 6.77
C GLY A 230 -18.10 -1.89 8.20
N LYS A 231 -18.16 -1.02 9.23
CA LYS A 231 -18.03 -1.44 10.63
C LYS A 231 -19.32 -2.10 11.13
N LYS A 232 -19.23 -3.38 11.52
CA LYS A 232 -20.40 -4.17 11.97
C LYS A 232 -20.95 -3.79 13.35
N LYS A 233 -20.12 -3.27 14.25
CA LYS A 233 -20.50 -3.00 15.66
C LYS A 233 -21.06 -1.59 15.86
N THR A 234 -20.55 -0.61 15.12
CA THR A 234 -20.97 0.78 15.24
C THR A 234 -22.03 1.05 14.20
N LYS A 235 -23.26 1.33 14.63
CA LYS A 235 -24.34 1.70 13.71
C LYS A 235 -24.22 3.19 13.38
N TRP A 236 -23.97 3.47 12.11
CA TRP A 236 -24.00 4.83 11.58
C TRP A 236 -25.37 5.09 10.94
N VAL A 237 -25.92 6.27 11.21
CA VAL A 237 -27.01 6.82 10.42
C VAL A 237 -26.39 7.48 9.20
N HIS A 238 -26.82 7.06 8.00
CA HIS A 238 -26.24 7.51 6.74
C HIS A 238 -27.28 8.31 5.96
N VAL A 239 -27.05 9.62 5.90
CA VAL A 239 -27.82 10.55 5.08
C VAL A 239 -27.07 10.71 3.78
N VAL A 240 -27.65 10.24 2.68
CA VAL A 240 -27.04 10.36 1.35
C VAL A 240 -27.98 11.05 0.39
N ILE A 241 -27.49 12.13 -0.22
CA ILE A 241 -28.29 13.01 -1.06
C ILE A 241 -27.52 13.21 -2.36
N PRO A 242 -27.85 12.47 -3.44
CA PRO A 242 -27.17 12.61 -4.73
C PRO A 242 -27.64 13.83 -5.53
N MET A 243 -26.78 14.32 -6.43
CA MET A 243 -27.12 15.42 -7.35
C MET A 243 -28.31 15.04 -8.22
N HIS A 244 -28.28 13.87 -8.86
CA HIS A 244 -29.45 13.32 -9.52
C HIS A 244 -30.14 12.32 -8.59
N TYR A 245 -31.47 12.41 -8.49
CA TYR A 245 -32.22 11.48 -7.65
C TYR A 245 -32.02 10.03 -8.10
N ASP A 246 -31.74 9.15 -7.15
CA ASP A 246 -31.64 7.70 -7.33
C ASP A 246 -32.45 7.02 -6.23
N SER A 247 -33.59 6.45 -6.60
CA SER A 247 -34.49 5.77 -5.67
C SER A 247 -33.84 4.61 -4.92
N ALA A 248 -32.75 4.02 -5.42
CA ALA A 248 -32.02 2.96 -4.75
C ALA A 248 -31.00 3.47 -3.71
N PHE A 249 -30.74 4.78 -3.67
CA PHE A 249 -29.67 5.38 -2.89
C PHE A 249 -30.13 6.65 -2.19
N THR A 250 -30.95 6.47 -1.16
CA THR A 250 -31.52 7.54 -0.35
C THR A 250 -31.49 7.20 1.14
N PHE A 251 -31.80 8.18 1.97
CA PHE A 251 -31.96 8.06 3.42
C PHE A 251 -33.43 7.78 3.78
N ASN A 252 -33.75 7.62 5.07
CA ASN A 252 -35.11 7.41 5.54
C ASN A 252 -35.38 8.22 6.81
N ALA A 253 -35.74 9.49 6.64
CA ALA A 253 -35.99 10.41 7.74
C ALA A 253 -37.21 10.00 8.59
N THR A 254 -38.19 9.32 8.00
CA THR A 254 -39.35 8.78 8.70
C THR A 254 -38.90 7.76 9.75
N LYS A 255 -38.03 6.84 9.36
CA LYS A 255 -37.50 5.79 10.23
C LYS A 255 -36.50 6.35 11.24
N ASP A 256 -35.59 7.21 10.78
CA ASP A 256 -34.48 7.67 11.61
C ASP A 256 -34.91 8.74 12.61
N LEU A 257 -35.83 9.63 12.21
CA LEU A 257 -36.23 10.82 12.97
C LEU A 257 -37.71 10.83 13.36
N GLY A 258 -38.56 10.01 12.73
CA GLY A 258 -40.02 10.13 12.85
C GLY A 258 -40.58 11.35 12.13
N ARG A 259 -39.86 11.88 11.14
CA ARG A 259 -40.17 13.14 10.44
C ARG A 259 -40.28 12.91 8.93
N PRO A 260 -41.44 12.45 8.43
CA PRO A 260 -41.63 12.16 7.01
C PRO A 260 -41.54 13.41 6.12
N GLU A 261 -41.76 14.59 6.68
CA GLU A 261 -41.62 15.86 5.96
C GLU A 261 -40.16 16.21 5.61
N LEU A 262 -39.18 15.48 6.15
CA LEU A 262 -37.76 15.65 5.86
C LEU A 262 -37.20 14.62 4.88
N GLU A 263 -38.04 13.74 4.33
CA GLU A 263 -37.64 12.81 3.27
C GLU A 263 -37.24 13.56 1.98
N ASP A 264 -36.52 12.87 1.09
CA ASP A 264 -36.24 13.41 -0.25
C ASP A 264 -37.57 13.59 -1.01
N PRO A 265 -37.95 14.82 -1.39
CA PRO A 265 -39.22 15.08 -2.06
C PRO A 265 -39.20 14.69 -3.54
N ARG A 266 -38.02 14.39 -4.10
CA ARG A 266 -37.87 13.96 -5.50
C ARG A 266 -38.44 12.56 -5.66
N THR A 267 -39.07 12.32 -6.81
CA THR A 267 -39.78 11.06 -7.07
C THR A 267 -39.39 10.39 -8.37
N LYS A 268 -38.76 11.12 -9.30
CA LYS A 268 -38.31 10.57 -10.58
C LYS A 268 -36.80 10.48 -10.59
N ASP A 269 -36.29 9.29 -10.90
CA ASP A 269 -34.86 9.08 -11.12
C ASP A 269 -34.32 10.15 -12.10
N GLY A 270 -33.21 10.79 -11.74
CA GLY A 270 -32.62 11.89 -12.51
C GLY A 270 -33.03 13.30 -12.07
N GLU A 271 -34.01 13.47 -11.17
CA GLU A 271 -34.38 14.82 -10.70
C GLU A 271 -33.22 15.50 -9.95
N LEU A 272 -32.88 16.72 -10.36
CA LEU A 272 -31.78 17.49 -9.79
C LEU A 272 -32.07 17.89 -8.33
N LEU A 273 -31.02 17.82 -7.50
CA LEU A 273 -31.05 18.15 -6.09
C LEU A 273 -31.45 19.60 -5.86
N PHE A 274 -30.79 20.53 -6.55
CA PHE A 274 -30.90 21.96 -6.29
C PHE A 274 -30.89 22.79 -7.58
N PRO A 275 -31.96 22.74 -8.39
CA PRO A 275 -32.02 23.39 -9.70
C PRO A 275 -31.74 24.89 -9.71
N GLY A 276 -31.99 25.61 -8.61
CA GLY A 276 -31.72 27.04 -8.48
C GLY A 276 -30.22 27.37 -8.56
N MET A 277 -29.40 26.62 -7.82
CA MET A 277 -27.94 26.77 -7.81
C MET A 277 -27.23 25.91 -8.86
N PHE A 278 -27.82 24.76 -9.20
CA PHE A 278 -27.29 23.75 -10.12
C PHE A 278 -28.35 23.40 -11.17
N PRO A 279 -28.62 24.31 -12.12
CA PRO A 279 -29.47 23.99 -13.26
C PRO A 279 -28.81 22.93 -14.14
N GLN A 280 -29.61 22.28 -14.99
CA GLN A 280 -29.19 21.15 -15.83
C GLN A 280 -27.90 21.42 -16.61
N ASP A 281 -27.77 22.59 -17.26
CA ASP A 281 -26.61 22.93 -18.07
C ASP A 281 -25.33 23.12 -17.23
N VAL A 282 -25.46 23.54 -15.97
CA VAL A 282 -24.34 23.67 -15.04
C VAL A 282 -23.89 22.30 -14.57
N VAL A 283 -24.84 21.41 -14.25
CA VAL A 283 -24.54 20.03 -13.85
C VAL A 283 -23.86 19.27 -14.98
N GLU A 284 -24.37 19.38 -16.20
CA GLU A 284 -23.77 18.74 -17.39
C GLU A 284 -22.32 19.20 -17.63
N LYS A 285 -22.04 20.51 -17.50
CA LYS A 285 -20.67 21.04 -17.59
C LYS A 285 -19.76 20.51 -16.48
N LEU A 286 -20.26 20.46 -15.24
CA LEU A 286 -19.51 19.88 -14.13
C LEU A 286 -19.21 18.40 -14.37
N GLU A 287 -20.17 17.65 -14.92
CA GLU A 287 -19.99 16.24 -15.25
C GLU A 287 -18.97 16.02 -16.38
N GLU A 288 -18.98 16.88 -17.40
CA GLU A 288 -18.00 16.89 -18.48
C GLU A 288 -16.58 17.15 -17.94
N ASP A 289 -16.42 18.17 -17.09
CA ASP A 289 -15.12 18.54 -16.52
C ASP A 289 -14.58 17.48 -15.54
N MET A 290 -15.44 16.87 -14.73
CA MET A 290 -15.06 15.86 -13.73
C MET A 290 -14.77 14.49 -14.37
N GLY A 291 -15.48 14.16 -15.44
CA GLY A 291 -15.49 12.82 -16.02
C GLY A 291 -16.28 11.81 -15.19
N SER A 292 -16.74 10.75 -15.84
CA SER A 292 -17.77 9.82 -15.32
C SER A 292 -17.47 9.21 -13.94
N HIS A 293 -16.21 8.86 -13.66
CA HIS A 293 -15.83 8.25 -12.37
C HIS A 293 -15.89 9.27 -11.22
N VAL A 294 -15.39 10.49 -11.45
CA VAL A 294 -15.37 11.54 -10.43
C VAL A 294 -16.78 12.08 -10.21
N SER A 295 -17.57 12.28 -11.27
CA SER A 295 -18.98 12.68 -11.17
C SER A 295 -19.81 11.66 -10.39
N ALA A 296 -19.62 10.36 -10.64
CA ALA A 296 -20.33 9.33 -9.89
C ALA A 296 -20.02 9.43 -8.37
N GLY A 297 -18.75 9.61 -8.00
CA GLY A 297 -18.38 9.84 -6.61
C GLY A 297 -18.93 11.15 -6.05
N GLN A 298 -18.55 12.27 -6.65
CA GLN A 298 -18.75 13.59 -6.06
C GLN A 298 -20.15 14.16 -6.25
N LEU A 299 -20.84 13.86 -7.34
CA LEU A 299 -22.20 14.31 -7.61
C LEU A 299 -23.21 13.25 -7.17
N GLU A 300 -23.07 12.02 -7.65
CA GLU A 300 -24.04 10.96 -7.37
C GLU A 300 -23.86 10.28 -6.01
N GLN A 301 -22.85 10.70 -5.23
CA GLN A 301 -22.48 10.09 -3.93
C GLN A 301 -22.23 8.58 -4.04
N ARG A 302 -21.91 8.10 -5.24
CA ARG A 302 -21.73 6.71 -5.58
C ARG A 302 -20.32 6.56 -6.19
N PRO A 303 -19.30 6.22 -5.40
CA PRO A 303 -17.91 6.16 -5.88
C PRO A 303 -17.61 4.94 -6.76
N SER A 304 -18.63 4.41 -7.44
CA SER A 304 -18.56 3.47 -8.55
C SER A 304 -19.61 3.88 -9.57
N VAL A 305 -19.26 3.90 -10.85
CA VAL A 305 -20.18 4.32 -11.92
C VAL A 305 -21.47 3.48 -11.88
N LYS A 306 -22.63 4.10 -12.07
CA LYS A 306 -23.92 3.39 -12.18
C LYS A 306 -23.85 2.45 -13.39
N GLY A 307 -24.01 1.14 -13.15
CA GLY A 307 -23.76 0.10 -14.14
C GLY A 307 -22.33 -0.46 -14.17
N GLY A 308 -21.44 -0.06 -13.25
CA GLY A 308 -20.08 -0.56 -13.08
C GLY A 308 -19.07 0.01 -14.08
N GLY A 309 -17.86 0.34 -13.60
CA GLY A 309 -16.84 0.98 -14.44
C GLY A 309 -16.31 0.07 -15.56
N ILE A 310 -16.07 -1.21 -15.24
CA ILE A 310 -15.55 -2.23 -16.18
C ILE A 310 -16.60 -3.33 -16.46
N MET A 311 -17.45 -3.65 -15.48
CA MET A 311 -18.42 -4.76 -15.54
C MET A 311 -19.85 -4.24 -15.48
N ARG A 312 -20.73 -4.63 -16.41
CA ARG A 312 -22.14 -4.20 -16.41
C ARG A 312 -23.06 -5.12 -15.63
N GLN A 313 -23.96 -4.55 -14.81
CA GLN A 313 -24.93 -5.36 -14.04
C GLN A 313 -25.77 -6.29 -14.93
N GLY A 314 -26.19 -5.82 -16.11
CA GLY A 314 -26.92 -6.63 -17.09
C GLY A 314 -26.11 -7.77 -17.73
N TRP A 315 -24.79 -7.87 -17.48
CA TRP A 315 -23.99 -9.02 -17.92
C TRP A 315 -24.16 -10.24 -17.03
N PHE A 316 -24.70 -10.07 -15.80
CA PHE A 316 -24.79 -11.14 -14.83
C PHE A 316 -26.21 -11.71 -14.77
N ARG A 317 -26.33 -13.02 -14.93
CA ARG A 317 -27.54 -13.78 -14.59
C ARG A 317 -27.39 -14.32 -13.16
N VAL A 318 -28.36 -14.07 -12.30
CA VAL A 318 -28.41 -14.64 -10.95
C VAL A 318 -29.04 -16.04 -11.03
N PHE A 319 -28.36 -17.04 -10.48
CA PHE A 319 -28.89 -18.38 -10.24
C PHE A 319 -29.29 -18.46 -8.76
N ASN A 320 -30.54 -18.82 -8.49
CA ASN A 320 -31.03 -19.08 -7.15
C ASN A 320 -30.60 -20.47 -6.69
N LYS A 321 -30.65 -20.71 -5.37
CA LYS A 321 -30.22 -21.99 -4.76
C LYS A 321 -30.95 -23.22 -5.32
N ASP A 322 -32.19 -23.04 -5.76
CA ASP A 322 -33.05 -24.10 -6.28
C ASP A 322 -32.97 -24.25 -7.80
N ASP A 323 -32.25 -23.35 -8.49
CA ASP A 323 -32.06 -23.46 -9.93
C ASP A 323 -31.12 -24.62 -10.25
N PRO A 324 -31.45 -25.50 -11.22
CA PRO A 324 -30.54 -26.55 -11.65
C PRO A 324 -29.30 -25.90 -12.27
N LEU A 325 -28.14 -26.18 -11.69
CA LEU A 325 -26.86 -25.70 -12.21
C LEU A 325 -26.53 -26.42 -13.53
N PRO A 326 -26.03 -25.69 -14.54
CA PRO A 326 -25.56 -26.31 -15.77
C PRO A 326 -24.36 -27.23 -15.48
N VAL A 327 -24.23 -28.30 -16.27
CA VAL A 327 -23.06 -29.17 -16.22
C VAL A 327 -21.86 -28.37 -16.74
N CYS A 328 -20.81 -28.24 -15.93
CA CYS A 328 -19.62 -27.50 -16.31
C CYS A 328 -18.64 -28.43 -17.02
N ASP A 329 -18.19 -28.01 -18.20
CA ASP A 329 -17.20 -28.71 -19.03
C ASP A 329 -15.75 -28.48 -18.53
N HIS A 330 -15.53 -27.39 -17.79
CA HIS A 330 -14.24 -27.04 -17.20
C HIS A 330 -14.42 -26.23 -15.91
N ILE A 331 -13.60 -26.49 -14.89
CA ILE A 331 -13.60 -25.75 -13.63
C ILE A 331 -12.22 -25.15 -13.39
N PHE A 332 -12.15 -23.84 -13.16
CA PHE A 332 -10.90 -23.16 -12.78
C PHE A 332 -11.04 -22.34 -11.52
N ILE A 333 -9.94 -22.15 -10.79
CA ILE A 333 -9.87 -21.28 -9.62
C ILE A 333 -8.96 -20.09 -9.92
N SER A 334 -9.48 -18.87 -9.75
CA SER A 334 -8.70 -17.64 -9.86
C SER A 334 -8.31 -17.12 -8.48
N CYS A 335 -7.04 -16.76 -8.30
CA CYS A 335 -6.45 -16.35 -7.03
C CYS A 335 -5.84 -14.94 -7.08
N ASP A 336 -6.26 -14.06 -6.17
CA ASP A 336 -5.60 -12.78 -5.84
C ASP A 336 -5.09 -12.88 -4.40
N THR A 337 -3.79 -12.74 -4.17
CA THR A 337 -3.17 -13.06 -2.86
C THR A 337 -2.36 -11.89 -2.29
N ALA A 338 -2.50 -11.62 -1.00
CA ALA A 338 -1.74 -10.58 -0.29
C ALA A 338 -0.24 -10.95 -0.10
N TYR A 339 0.67 -9.96 -0.20
CA TYR A 339 2.10 -10.19 -0.50
C TYR A 339 3.11 -10.12 0.67
N SER A 340 2.83 -9.53 1.86
CA SER A 340 3.81 -9.51 2.97
C SER A 340 3.25 -9.68 4.39
N GLU A 341 4.09 -10.18 5.30
CA GLU A 341 3.79 -10.26 6.75
C GLU A 341 3.51 -8.88 7.38
N LYS A 342 4.00 -7.77 6.78
CA LYS A 342 3.61 -6.42 7.19
C LYS A 342 2.26 -5.97 6.61
N ASP A 343 1.85 -6.54 5.48
CA ASP A 343 0.53 -6.30 4.87
C ASP A 343 -0.58 -7.08 5.57
N MET A 344 -0.24 -8.19 6.23
CA MET A 344 -1.15 -9.01 7.04
C MET A 344 -1.59 -8.33 8.34
N VAL A 345 -0.79 -7.40 8.86
CA VAL A 345 -1.13 -6.65 10.06
C VAL A 345 -2.14 -5.54 9.74
N ASN A 346 -2.10 -4.93 8.54
CA ASN A 346 -2.94 -3.77 8.25
C ASN A 346 -3.96 -3.86 7.10
N ASN A 347 -3.77 -4.42 5.88
CA ASN A 347 -4.83 -4.18 4.87
C ASN A 347 -4.91 -4.91 3.50
N SER A 348 -4.67 -6.21 3.36
CA SER A 348 -5.06 -6.89 2.09
C SER A 348 -5.66 -8.28 2.31
N TYR A 349 -6.79 -8.54 1.66
CA TYR A 349 -7.42 -9.85 1.61
C TYR A 349 -6.74 -10.71 0.54
N SER A 350 -6.60 -12.00 0.81
CA SER A 350 -6.40 -13.01 -0.23
C SER A 350 -7.77 -13.56 -0.61
N ALA A 351 -8.04 -13.73 -1.90
CA ALA A 351 -9.30 -14.18 -2.46
C ALA A 351 -9.10 -15.32 -3.47
N PHE A 352 -9.96 -16.33 -3.38
CA PHE A 352 -10.12 -17.41 -4.34
C PHE A 352 -11.54 -17.39 -4.89
N THR A 353 -11.68 -17.47 -6.21
CA THR A 353 -12.97 -17.58 -6.89
C THR A 353 -12.97 -18.81 -7.78
N THR A 354 -13.98 -19.67 -7.64
CA THR A 354 -14.13 -20.91 -8.39
C THR A 354 -15.16 -20.70 -9.50
N TRP A 355 -14.77 -20.97 -10.73
CA TRP A 355 -15.57 -20.73 -11.92
C TRP A 355 -15.78 -22.01 -12.71
N GLY A 356 -17.01 -22.25 -13.16
CA GLY A 356 -17.36 -23.31 -14.09
C GLY A 356 -17.64 -22.73 -15.49
N VAL A 357 -17.06 -23.32 -16.52
CA VAL A 357 -17.35 -23.04 -17.93
C VAL A 357 -18.38 -24.06 -18.40
N PHE A 358 -19.44 -23.63 -19.07
CA PHE A 358 -20.47 -24.50 -19.61
C PHE A 358 -21.01 -23.98 -20.94
N TRP A 359 -21.35 -24.89 -21.84
CA TRP A 359 -22.06 -24.52 -23.07
C TRP A 359 -23.52 -24.09 -22.79
N ASN A 360 -23.93 -22.93 -23.29
CA ASN A 360 -25.33 -22.50 -23.25
C ASN A 360 -26.00 -22.67 -24.62
N PRO A 361 -26.90 -23.67 -24.81
CA PRO A 361 -27.55 -23.91 -26.10
C PRO A 361 -28.40 -22.74 -26.60
N ALA A 362 -28.98 -21.95 -25.70
CA ALA A 362 -29.84 -20.82 -26.08
C ALA A 362 -29.04 -19.61 -26.58
N GLN A 363 -27.76 -19.51 -26.26
CA GLN A 363 -26.87 -18.42 -26.68
C GLN A 363 -25.78 -18.88 -27.64
N GLU A 364 -25.72 -20.17 -27.96
CA GLU A 364 -24.74 -20.80 -28.85
C GLU A 364 -23.29 -20.40 -28.53
N ARG A 365 -22.94 -20.38 -27.23
CA ARG A 365 -21.59 -20.03 -26.76
C ARG A 365 -21.27 -20.64 -25.41
N ASP A 366 -19.98 -20.70 -25.09
CA ASP A 366 -19.49 -20.96 -23.75
C ASP A 366 -19.79 -19.79 -22.82
N CYS A 367 -20.34 -20.12 -21.65
CA CYS A 367 -20.64 -19.21 -20.57
C CYS A 367 -19.82 -19.59 -19.33
N VAL A 368 -19.61 -18.61 -18.44
CA VAL A 368 -18.94 -18.84 -17.15
C VAL A 368 -19.91 -18.60 -15.99
N LEU A 369 -19.79 -19.42 -14.96
CA LEU A 369 -20.59 -19.39 -13.74
C LEU A 369 -19.68 -19.34 -12.52
N LEU A 370 -19.91 -18.41 -11.60
CA LEU A 370 -19.23 -18.39 -10.31
C LEU A 370 -19.86 -19.46 -9.39
N LEU A 371 -19.10 -20.50 -9.06
CA LEU A 371 -19.54 -21.63 -8.27
C LEU A 371 -19.28 -21.43 -6.77
N ASP A 372 -18.18 -20.78 -6.42
CA ASP A 372 -17.78 -20.55 -5.03
C ASP A 372 -16.83 -19.36 -4.93
N MET A 373 -16.81 -18.72 -3.76
CA MET A 373 -15.89 -17.61 -3.46
C MET A 373 -15.47 -17.66 -2.00
N TRP A 374 -14.16 -17.52 -1.78
CA TRP A 374 -13.57 -17.38 -0.47
C TRP A 374 -12.62 -16.19 -0.44
N TYR A 375 -12.62 -15.44 0.66
CA TYR A 375 -11.62 -14.40 0.89
C TYR A 375 -11.35 -14.25 2.38
N ASP A 376 -10.09 -14.11 2.77
CA ASP A 376 -9.69 -13.88 4.16
C ASP A 376 -8.29 -13.24 4.28
N ARG A 377 -7.95 -12.76 5.47
CA ARG A 377 -6.63 -12.22 5.83
C ARG A 377 -5.82 -13.32 6.52
N VAL A 378 -5.13 -14.12 5.72
CA VAL A 378 -4.42 -15.30 6.19
C VAL A 378 -2.95 -15.24 5.84
N ASP A 379 -2.13 -15.90 6.66
CA ASP A 379 -0.73 -16.13 6.32
C ASP A 379 -0.55 -17.17 5.21
N TYR A 380 0.66 -17.29 4.68
CA TYR A 380 0.94 -18.22 3.59
C TYR A 380 0.61 -19.70 3.94
N PRO A 381 0.94 -20.21 5.15
CA PRO A 381 0.51 -21.54 5.57
C PRO A 381 -1.01 -21.77 5.50
N GLU A 382 -1.81 -20.84 6.03
CA GLU A 382 -3.26 -20.96 6.05
C GLU A 382 -3.89 -20.76 4.65
N LEU A 383 -3.31 -19.87 3.84
CA LEU A 383 -3.67 -19.72 2.42
C LEU A 383 -3.45 -21.03 1.64
N ARG A 384 -2.30 -21.69 1.87
CA ARG A 384 -1.99 -22.99 1.27
C ARG A 384 -2.94 -24.08 1.75
N ARG A 385 -3.32 -24.08 3.04
CA ARG A 385 -4.32 -25.01 3.59
C ARG A 385 -5.65 -24.85 2.86
N LYS A 386 -6.11 -23.61 2.68
CA LYS A 386 -7.36 -23.34 1.96
C LYS A 386 -7.28 -23.76 0.49
N ALA A 387 -6.13 -23.55 -0.16
CA ALA A 387 -5.93 -24.00 -1.53
C ALA A 387 -6.08 -25.53 -1.66
N HIS A 388 -5.48 -26.31 -0.74
CA HIS A 388 -5.65 -27.77 -0.70
C HIS A 388 -7.09 -28.22 -0.41
N GLU A 389 -7.82 -27.47 0.43
CA GLU A 389 -9.23 -27.75 0.72
C GLU A 389 -10.09 -27.58 -0.55
N LEU A 390 -9.90 -26.48 -1.28
CA LEU A 390 -10.61 -26.22 -2.53
C LEU A 390 -10.21 -27.20 -3.64
N ASP A 391 -8.94 -27.59 -3.72
CA ASP A 391 -8.46 -28.58 -4.69
C ASP A 391 -9.17 -29.93 -4.50
N LYS A 392 -9.35 -30.34 -3.24
CA LYS A 392 -10.05 -31.59 -2.91
C LYS A 392 -11.57 -31.51 -3.13
N ASP A 393 -12.18 -30.39 -2.76
CA ASP A 393 -13.63 -30.19 -2.84
C ASP A 393 -14.10 -29.97 -4.29
N LYS A 394 -13.44 -29.05 -5.00
CA LYS A 394 -13.85 -28.59 -6.33
C LYS A 394 -13.19 -29.36 -7.46
N LYS A 395 -12.04 -30.01 -7.22
CA LYS A 395 -11.23 -30.70 -8.23
C LYS A 395 -11.06 -29.86 -9.51
N PRO A 396 -10.52 -28.64 -9.39
CA PRO A 396 -10.40 -27.75 -10.53
C PRO A 396 -9.44 -28.33 -11.57
N ASP A 397 -9.77 -28.14 -12.84
CA ASP A 397 -8.90 -28.46 -13.96
C ASP A 397 -7.73 -27.48 -14.07
N THR A 398 -7.87 -26.25 -13.58
CA THR A 398 -6.83 -25.21 -13.68
C THR A 398 -6.84 -24.23 -12.51
N TRP A 399 -5.65 -23.81 -12.09
CA TRP A 399 -5.44 -22.72 -11.14
C TRP A 399 -4.85 -21.50 -11.86
N LEU A 400 -5.52 -20.36 -11.78
CA LEU A 400 -5.11 -19.06 -12.33
C LEU A 400 -4.66 -18.15 -11.18
N ILE A 401 -3.35 -18.02 -10.99
CA ILE A 401 -2.81 -17.22 -9.88
C ILE A 401 -2.30 -15.89 -10.44
N GLU A 402 -2.82 -14.77 -9.93
CA GLU A 402 -2.44 -13.44 -10.40
C GLU A 402 -0.92 -13.21 -10.26
N LYS A 403 -0.31 -12.70 -11.34
CA LYS A 403 1.12 -12.39 -11.41
C LYS A 403 1.47 -11.09 -10.66
N LYS A 404 1.19 -11.00 -9.36
CA LYS A 404 1.71 -9.93 -8.50
C LYS A 404 3.07 -10.32 -7.93
N ALA A 405 4.08 -10.32 -8.80
CA ALA A 405 5.49 -10.42 -8.41
C ALA A 405 6.27 -9.20 -8.91
N SER A 406 6.67 -8.33 -7.98
CA SER A 406 7.77 -7.38 -8.16
C SER A 406 9.00 -8.09 -8.75
N GLY A 407 9.40 -7.76 -9.98
CA GLY A 407 10.47 -8.50 -10.66
C GLY A 407 10.99 -8.00 -12.03
N GLN A 408 10.74 -6.76 -12.45
CA GLN A 408 11.35 -6.22 -13.70
C GLN A 408 12.63 -5.48 -13.39
N CYS A 409 13.77 -6.01 -13.79
CA CYS A 409 14.90 -5.89 -12.88
C CYS A 409 16.27 -5.71 -13.51
N HIS A 410 16.56 -6.22 -14.70
CA HIS A 410 17.89 -6.08 -15.29
C HIS A 410 17.79 -5.48 -16.69
N ASP A 411 18.81 -4.76 -17.12
CA ASP A 411 18.91 -4.32 -18.52
C ASP A 411 19.30 -5.48 -19.45
N ASP A 412 19.24 -5.23 -20.76
CA ASP A 412 19.51 -6.20 -21.81
C ASP A 412 21.01 -6.53 -21.98
N LYS A 413 21.87 -5.87 -21.19
CA LYS A 413 23.34 -6.02 -21.18
C LYS A 413 23.86 -6.68 -19.91
N THR A 414 23.00 -6.93 -18.92
CA THR A 414 23.42 -7.63 -17.70
C THR A 414 23.56 -9.12 -17.98
N GLU A 415 24.70 -9.68 -17.57
CA GLU A 415 25.00 -11.11 -17.66
C GLU A 415 24.54 -11.87 -16.42
N VAL A 416 24.17 -13.13 -16.62
CA VAL A 416 23.86 -14.09 -15.56
C VAL A 416 24.59 -15.40 -15.82
N LEU A 417 25.08 -16.02 -14.74
CA LEU A 417 25.77 -17.30 -14.83
C LEU A 417 24.73 -18.43 -14.90
N THR A 418 24.76 -19.18 -15.99
CA THR A 418 24.02 -20.42 -16.18
C THR A 418 24.94 -21.62 -16.11
N LYS A 419 24.38 -22.83 -16.08
CA LYS A 419 25.14 -24.08 -16.08
C LYS A 419 26.00 -24.25 -17.34
N GLU A 420 25.57 -23.67 -18.45
CA GLU A 420 26.29 -23.65 -19.74
C GLU A 420 27.25 -22.44 -19.87
N GLY A 421 27.39 -21.63 -18.81
CA GLY A 421 28.26 -20.44 -18.78
C GLY A 421 27.51 -19.11 -18.67
N TRP A 422 28.23 -18.01 -18.87
CA TRP A 422 27.65 -16.67 -18.81
C TRP A 422 26.80 -16.38 -20.04
N LYS A 423 25.57 -15.90 -19.81
CA LYS A 423 24.65 -15.46 -20.86
C LYS A 423 24.09 -14.10 -20.50
N LEU A 424 23.72 -13.29 -21.49
CA LEU A 424 22.94 -12.08 -21.23
C LEU A 424 21.53 -12.48 -20.80
N PHE A 425 20.92 -11.72 -19.88
CA PHE A 425 19.55 -11.98 -19.44
C PHE A 425 18.54 -12.06 -20.60
N LYS A 426 18.78 -11.33 -21.69
CA LYS A 426 17.93 -11.36 -22.90
C LYS A 426 18.09 -12.62 -23.77
N ASP A 427 19.18 -13.37 -23.61
CA ASP A 427 19.55 -14.52 -24.45
C ASP A 427 19.34 -15.85 -23.70
N ILE A 428 18.58 -15.81 -22.61
CA ILE A 428 18.26 -16.94 -21.74
C ILE A 428 17.11 -17.76 -22.32
N ASP A 429 17.20 -19.07 -22.20
CA ASP A 429 16.07 -19.99 -22.43
C ASP A 429 15.68 -20.67 -21.11
N ILE A 430 14.60 -20.20 -20.49
CA ILE A 430 14.13 -20.71 -19.19
C ILE A 430 13.72 -22.18 -19.20
N SER A 431 13.50 -22.79 -20.37
CA SER A 431 13.11 -24.19 -20.48
C SER A 431 14.29 -25.16 -20.26
N VAL A 432 15.52 -24.68 -20.50
CA VAL A 432 16.75 -25.49 -20.44
C VAL A 432 17.82 -24.90 -19.53
N ASP A 433 17.85 -23.57 -19.37
CA ASP A 433 18.89 -22.90 -18.61
C ASP A 433 18.67 -23.02 -17.10
N LEU A 434 19.71 -23.52 -16.42
CA LEU A 434 19.79 -23.54 -14.97
C LEU A 434 20.70 -22.40 -14.50
N PHE A 435 20.15 -21.56 -13.64
CA PHE A 435 20.79 -20.36 -13.12
C PHE A 435 21.61 -20.68 -11.88
N ALA A 436 22.78 -20.06 -11.76
CA ALA A 436 23.57 -20.07 -10.54
C ALA A 436 22.89 -19.19 -9.48
N THR A 437 22.30 -19.80 -8.47
CA THR A 437 21.63 -19.09 -7.39
C THR A 437 22.26 -19.37 -6.02
N ARG A 438 21.87 -18.57 -5.04
CA ARG A 438 22.23 -18.73 -3.64
C ARG A 438 20.97 -19.02 -2.84
N ASN A 439 20.96 -20.14 -2.14
CA ASN A 439 19.95 -20.42 -1.14
C ASN A 439 20.07 -19.42 0.03
N ILE A 440 18.98 -18.72 0.33
CA ILE A 440 18.98 -17.61 1.30
C ILE A 440 19.13 -18.13 2.74
N GLU A 441 18.69 -19.34 3.03
CA GLU A 441 18.74 -19.93 4.37
C GLU A 441 20.08 -20.62 4.64
N SER A 442 20.51 -21.48 3.72
CA SER A 442 21.73 -22.29 3.88
C SER A 442 22.99 -21.56 3.41
N ASN A 443 22.85 -20.50 2.61
CA ASN A 443 23.93 -19.84 1.85
C ASN A 443 24.60 -20.72 0.80
N ASN A 444 24.05 -21.91 0.53
CA ASN A 444 24.61 -22.82 -0.43
C ASN A 444 24.36 -22.33 -1.86
N PHE A 445 25.31 -22.63 -2.73
CA PHE A 445 25.12 -22.52 -4.16
C PHE A 445 24.10 -23.57 -4.62
N GLU A 446 23.19 -23.19 -5.50
CA GLU A 446 22.23 -24.09 -6.14
C GLU A 446 22.09 -23.77 -7.63
N TRP A 447 21.89 -24.81 -8.44
CA TRP A 447 21.42 -24.66 -9.81
C TRP A 447 19.89 -24.70 -9.77
N GLN A 448 19.23 -23.63 -10.22
CA GLN A 448 17.77 -23.54 -10.22
C GLN A 448 17.27 -23.16 -11.61
N GLN A 449 16.17 -23.79 -12.02
CA GLN A 449 15.45 -23.37 -13.22
C GLN A 449 14.62 -22.13 -12.92
N ALA A 450 14.61 -21.16 -13.83
CA ALA A 450 13.68 -20.05 -13.71
C ALA A 450 12.25 -20.55 -13.91
N THR A 451 11.34 -20.12 -13.05
CA THR A 451 9.93 -20.51 -13.13
C THR A 451 9.14 -19.67 -14.15
N ALA A 452 9.66 -18.51 -14.52
CA ALA A 452 9.06 -17.61 -15.50
C ALA A 452 10.09 -16.60 -16.03
N GLU A 453 9.85 -16.11 -17.24
CA GLU A 453 10.57 -15.01 -17.88
C GLU A 453 9.68 -13.77 -17.99
N VAL A 454 10.27 -12.58 -17.93
CA VAL A 454 9.55 -11.31 -18.03
C VAL A 454 10.35 -10.34 -18.89
N HIS A 455 9.75 -9.89 -19.99
CA HIS A 455 10.26 -8.85 -20.87
C HIS A 455 9.35 -7.62 -20.80
N GLU A 456 9.91 -6.44 -20.55
CA GLU A 456 9.17 -5.18 -20.56
C GLU A 456 10.01 -4.04 -21.13
N GLN A 457 9.37 -3.14 -21.88
CA GLN A 457 9.94 -1.86 -22.26
C GLN A 457 9.88 -0.90 -21.06
N TYR A 458 11.03 -0.57 -20.49
CA TYR A 458 11.13 0.31 -19.33
C TYR A 458 11.62 1.71 -19.72
N LYS A 459 10.86 2.74 -19.32
CA LYS A 459 11.24 4.16 -19.47
C LYS A 459 11.34 4.81 -18.09
N GLY A 460 12.56 5.04 -17.62
CA GLY A 460 12.82 5.70 -16.35
C GLY A 460 14.25 5.48 -15.86
N ASP A 461 14.56 6.00 -14.68
CA ASP A 461 15.89 5.86 -14.09
C ASP A 461 16.15 4.41 -13.63
N MET A 462 17.38 3.95 -13.79
CA MET A 462 17.90 2.67 -13.28
C MET A 462 19.12 2.92 -12.38
N TYR A 463 19.41 1.98 -11.48
CA TYR A 463 20.56 2.03 -10.58
C TYR A 463 21.66 1.08 -11.06
N HIS A 464 22.84 1.63 -11.31
CA HIS A 464 24.02 0.88 -11.72
C HIS A 464 24.87 0.49 -10.51
N PHE A 465 24.92 -0.80 -10.18
CA PHE A 465 25.78 -1.34 -9.13
C PHE A 465 27.10 -1.82 -9.75
N LYS A 466 27.99 -0.88 -10.07
CA LYS A 466 29.29 -1.17 -10.67
C LYS A 466 30.40 -1.24 -9.63
N GLY A 467 31.14 -2.34 -9.62
CA GLY A 467 32.30 -2.55 -8.76
C GLY A 467 33.33 -3.49 -9.40
N LYS A 468 34.37 -3.88 -8.65
CA LYS A 468 35.39 -4.83 -9.15
C LYS A 468 34.87 -6.26 -9.31
N THR A 469 33.75 -6.58 -8.68
CA THR A 469 33.27 -7.95 -8.50
C THR A 469 31.81 -8.14 -8.92
N HIS A 470 31.09 -7.06 -9.21
CA HIS A 470 29.74 -7.09 -9.77
C HIS A 470 29.56 -5.93 -10.73
N ASP A 471 28.76 -6.16 -11.77
CA ASP A 471 28.29 -5.15 -12.70
C ASP A 471 26.83 -5.49 -13.03
N ALA A 472 25.88 -4.71 -12.52
CA ALA A 472 24.45 -4.94 -12.76
C ALA A 472 23.70 -3.60 -12.82
N LEU A 473 22.88 -3.42 -13.86
CA LEU A 473 22.02 -2.25 -14.01
C LEU A 473 20.57 -2.67 -13.78
N VAL A 474 19.95 -2.09 -12.73
CA VAL A 474 18.66 -2.59 -12.25
C VAL A 474 17.63 -1.51 -12.00
N THR A 475 16.34 -1.83 -12.15
CA THR A 475 15.27 -0.87 -11.89
C THR A 475 15.20 -0.50 -10.40
N PRO A 476 14.61 0.65 -10.03
CA PRO A 476 14.49 1.11 -8.63
C PRO A 476 13.85 0.12 -7.67
N LYS A 477 12.95 -0.74 -8.16
CA LYS A 477 12.19 -1.71 -7.37
C LYS A 477 12.80 -3.11 -7.39
N HIS A 478 13.93 -3.33 -8.08
CA HIS A 478 14.58 -4.63 -8.09
C HIS A 478 14.93 -5.11 -6.68
N ARG A 479 14.65 -6.39 -6.41
CA ARG A 479 14.83 -7.03 -5.11
C ARG A 479 16.28 -7.45 -4.93
N MET A 480 17.01 -6.68 -4.11
CA MET A 480 18.42 -6.93 -3.77
C MET A 480 18.52 -7.75 -2.50
N LEU A 481 19.17 -8.90 -2.57
CA LEU A 481 19.60 -9.64 -1.38
C LEU A 481 20.77 -8.90 -0.72
N VAL A 482 20.73 -8.71 0.61
CA VAL A 482 21.79 -8.03 1.36
C VAL A 482 22.18 -8.79 2.63
N ASN A 483 23.45 -8.69 3.02
CA ASN A 483 23.96 -9.35 4.23
C ASN A 483 23.37 -8.80 5.54
N SER A 484 22.90 -7.55 5.54
CA SER A 484 22.28 -6.93 6.71
C SER A 484 21.36 -5.77 6.33
N MET A 485 20.28 -5.59 7.09
CA MET A 485 19.33 -4.48 6.88
C MET A 485 19.96 -3.11 7.20
N PRO A 486 19.59 -2.04 6.48
CA PRO A 486 19.92 -0.66 6.85
C PRO A 486 19.48 -0.30 8.27
N ARG A 487 20.24 0.55 8.98
CA ARG A 487 19.88 1.03 10.33
C ARG A 487 18.50 1.69 10.39
N SER A 488 18.19 2.50 9.37
CA SER A 488 16.89 3.17 9.23
C SER A 488 15.70 2.22 9.04
N LEU A 489 15.97 0.94 8.77
CA LEU A 489 14.97 -0.12 8.65
C LEU A 489 15.08 -1.14 9.80
N GLY A 490 15.68 -0.74 10.92
CA GLY A 490 15.80 -1.57 12.12
C GLY A 490 17.04 -2.47 12.17
N GLY A 491 18.02 -2.27 11.29
CA GLY A 491 19.30 -3.00 11.32
C GLY A 491 20.18 -2.61 12.52
N HIS A 492 20.62 -3.60 13.31
CA HIS A 492 21.45 -3.37 14.51
C HIS A 492 22.94 -3.66 14.26
N PRO A 493 23.89 -2.87 14.82
CA PRO A 493 25.33 -3.04 14.58
C PRO A 493 25.93 -4.33 15.16
N THR A 494 25.30 -4.88 16.21
CA THR A 494 25.79 -5.98 17.06
C THR A 494 24.93 -7.25 16.97
N LYS A 495 23.72 -7.16 16.40
CA LYS A 495 22.88 -8.32 16.11
C LYS A 495 23.04 -8.65 14.63
N THR A 496 23.97 -9.53 14.30
CA THR A 496 23.83 -10.40 13.12
C THR A 496 22.60 -11.27 13.39
N LYS A 497 21.39 -10.73 13.18
CA LYS A 497 20.23 -11.59 12.93
C LYS A 497 20.66 -12.55 11.83
N LYS A 498 20.36 -13.84 12.00
CA LYS A 498 20.58 -14.90 11.00
C LYS A 498 20.33 -14.33 9.60
N LEU A 499 21.17 -14.68 8.63
CA LEU A 499 21.15 -14.23 7.24
C LEU A 499 19.79 -14.38 6.50
N GLY A 500 18.78 -14.97 7.12
CA GLY A 500 17.46 -15.20 6.54
C GLY A 500 16.76 -13.91 6.13
N ASN A 501 16.48 -13.82 4.82
CA ASN A 501 15.50 -12.95 4.17
C ASN A 501 15.73 -11.43 4.26
N ASN A 502 16.98 -10.98 4.30
CA ASN A 502 17.29 -9.56 4.17
C ASN A 502 17.23 -9.13 2.69
N ILE A 503 16.03 -8.91 2.17
CA ILE A 503 15.78 -8.41 0.81
C ILE A 503 15.28 -6.97 0.90
N ILE A 504 15.89 -6.06 0.13
CA ILE A 504 15.51 -4.66 0.02
C ILE A 504 15.45 -4.23 -1.44
N SER A 505 14.76 -3.12 -1.76
CA SER A 505 14.79 -2.60 -3.14
C SER A 505 16.14 -1.98 -3.49
N ALA A 506 16.49 -1.97 -4.78
CA ALA A 506 17.68 -1.29 -5.30
C ALA A 506 17.75 0.18 -4.87
N LYS A 507 16.63 0.92 -4.93
CA LYS A 507 16.55 2.31 -4.45
C LYS A 507 16.91 2.42 -2.96
N VAL A 508 16.42 1.50 -2.12
CA VAL A 508 16.72 1.49 -0.69
C VAL A 508 18.18 1.14 -0.45
N LEU A 509 18.74 0.15 -1.16
CA LEU A 509 20.15 -0.19 -1.06
C LEU A 509 21.04 1.00 -1.43
N MET A 510 20.73 1.71 -2.52
CA MET A 510 21.49 2.86 -2.97
C MET A 510 21.45 4.03 -1.97
N HIS A 511 20.28 4.38 -1.44
CA HIS A 511 20.11 5.58 -0.61
C HIS A 511 20.35 5.34 0.89
N LYS A 512 20.13 4.10 1.36
CA LYS A 512 20.14 3.77 2.79
C LYS A 512 21.18 2.70 3.15
N GLY A 513 21.78 2.04 2.15
CA GLY A 513 22.89 1.12 2.34
C GLY A 513 24.11 1.82 2.92
N ARG A 514 24.80 1.13 3.84
CA ARG A 514 26.10 1.58 4.40
C ARG A 514 27.07 0.41 4.39
N GLU A 515 28.28 0.60 4.90
CA GLU A 515 29.42 -0.35 4.79
C GLU A 515 29.10 -1.83 5.12
N LYS A 516 28.15 -2.11 6.03
CA LYS A 516 27.72 -3.47 6.39
C LYS A 516 26.55 -4.03 5.55
N THR A 517 25.79 -3.18 4.86
CA THR A 517 24.66 -3.57 3.99
C THR A 517 25.17 -3.74 2.57
N LYS A 518 25.62 -4.96 2.24
CA LYS A 518 26.23 -5.31 0.95
C LYS A 518 25.54 -6.53 0.36
N VAL A 519 25.53 -6.62 -0.97
CA VAL A 519 25.11 -7.83 -1.69
C VAL A 519 26.09 -8.96 -1.36
N PRO A 520 25.61 -10.14 -0.95
CA PRO A 520 26.48 -11.29 -0.73
C PRO A 520 27.15 -11.75 -2.03
N MET A 521 28.46 -11.94 -1.98
CA MET A 521 29.29 -12.18 -3.17
C MET A 521 29.70 -13.64 -3.37
N GLN A 522 29.54 -14.46 -2.34
CA GLN A 522 30.13 -15.80 -2.27
C GLN A 522 29.13 -16.75 -1.63
N SER A 523 28.81 -17.83 -2.30
CA SER A 523 27.97 -18.91 -1.78
C SER A 523 28.84 -20.07 -1.27
N ASN A 524 28.30 -20.87 -0.36
CA ASN A 524 28.91 -22.12 0.06
C ASN A 524 28.74 -23.13 -1.07
N TRP A 525 29.84 -23.58 -1.67
CA TRP A 525 29.78 -24.65 -2.66
C TRP A 525 29.91 -26.00 -1.96
N ILE A 526 28.89 -26.84 -2.09
CA ILE A 526 28.93 -28.25 -1.65
C ILE A 526 29.14 -29.09 -2.90
N GLY A 527 30.40 -29.38 -3.21
CA GLY A 527 30.77 -30.23 -4.34
C GLY A 527 30.58 -31.72 -4.05
N LEU A 528 30.68 -32.54 -5.09
CA LEU A 528 30.78 -33.99 -4.94
C LEU A 528 32.05 -34.35 -4.15
N HIS A 529 31.95 -35.36 -3.27
CA HIS A 529 33.11 -35.82 -2.52
C HIS A 529 34.09 -36.56 -3.44
N ILE A 530 35.22 -35.91 -3.74
CA ILE A 530 36.30 -36.51 -4.53
C ILE A 530 37.29 -37.15 -3.55
N LYS A 531 37.38 -38.48 -3.54
CA LYS A 531 38.27 -39.20 -2.59
C LYS A 531 39.75 -38.87 -2.82
N SER A 532 40.24 -39.03 -4.04
CA SER A 532 41.59 -38.61 -4.46
C SER A 532 41.68 -38.61 -5.99
N LYS A 533 42.56 -37.77 -6.55
CA LYS A 533 42.84 -37.73 -7.98
C LYS A 533 44.29 -38.14 -8.22
N GLN A 534 44.50 -39.06 -9.15
CA GLN A 534 45.82 -39.43 -9.63
C GLN A 534 46.19 -38.53 -10.80
N LEU A 535 47.16 -37.65 -10.61
CA LEU A 535 47.74 -36.87 -11.71
C LEU A 535 48.80 -37.77 -12.37
N LYS A 536 48.47 -38.32 -13.55
CA LYS A 536 49.39 -39.16 -14.32
C LYS A 536 50.59 -38.33 -14.79
N ALA A 537 51.79 -38.91 -14.76
CA ALA A 537 53.01 -38.28 -15.24
C ALA A 537 53.59 -38.99 -16.46
N ASP A 538 54.05 -38.22 -17.45
CA ASP A 538 54.75 -38.72 -18.65
C ASP A 538 56.22 -39.11 -18.40
N THR A 539 56.68 -39.15 -17.15
CA THR A 539 58.10 -39.39 -16.85
C THR A 539 58.32 -40.79 -16.31
N PHE A 540 59.01 -41.60 -17.10
CA PHE A 540 59.50 -42.91 -16.71
C PHE A 540 60.82 -42.79 -15.95
N VAL A 541 60.89 -43.34 -14.74
CA VAL A 541 62.15 -43.46 -13.99
C VAL A 541 62.75 -44.85 -14.25
N LYS A 542 64.02 -44.93 -14.63
CA LYS A 542 64.71 -46.21 -14.86
C LYS A 542 65.10 -46.83 -13.51
N GLY A 543 64.39 -47.87 -13.09
CA GLY A 543 64.73 -48.71 -11.93
C GLY A 543 65.36 -50.05 -12.33
N LYS A 544 65.83 -50.83 -11.35
CA LYS A 544 66.41 -52.19 -11.57
C LYS A 544 65.44 -53.19 -12.23
N ALA A 545 64.13 -52.90 -12.26
CA ALA A 545 63.08 -53.75 -12.82
C ALA A 545 62.31 -53.11 -14.00
N GLY A 546 62.82 -52.02 -14.60
CA GLY A 546 62.19 -51.33 -15.73
C GLY A 546 61.76 -49.88 -15.43
N TYR A 547 60.97 -49.32 -16.34
CA TYR A 547 60.47 -47.95 -16.30
C TYR A 547 59.20 -47.85 -15.43
N THR A 548 59.21 -47.06 -14.35
CA THR A 548 58.00 -46.78 -13.54
C THR A 548 57.54 -45.34 -13.72
N ALA A 549 56.25 -45.16 -13.99
CA ALA A 549 55.60 -43.85 -14.02
C ALA A 549 55.41 -43.34 -12.58
N LYS A 550 55.79 -42.09 -12.32
CA LYS A 550 55.62 -41.48 -11.00
C LYS A 550 54.27 -40.76 -10.93
N VAL A 551 53.29 -41.36 -10.27
CA VAL A 551 51.95 -40.78 -10.10
C VAL A 551 51.93 -39.83 -8.90
N LEU A 552 51.34 -38.64 -9.07
CA LEU A 552 51.08 -37.71 -7.96
C LEU A 552 49.64 -37.91 -7.47
N ASN A 553 49.49 -38.43 -6.26
CA ASN A 553 48.19 -38.61 -5.62
C ASN A 553 47.83 -37.34 -4.86
N VAL A 554 46.70 -36.74 -5.19
CA VAL A 554 46.21 -35.51 -4.55
C VAL A 554 44.86 -35.80 -3.90
N GLU A 555 44.67 -35.33 -2.66
CA GLU A 555 43.36 -35.36 -2.01
C GLU A 555 42.37 -34.55 -2.84
N GLY A 556 41.12 -35.02 -3.01
CA GLY A 556 40.18 -34.37 -3.91
C GLY A 556 39.87 -32.92 -3.55
N ASP A 557 39.80 -32.60 -2.25
CA ASP A 557 39.60 -31.25 -1.74
C ASP A 557 40.70 -30.28 -2.16
N ASP A 558 41.97 -30.71 -2.02
CA ASP A 558 43.12 -29.92 -2.44
C ASP A 558 43.17 -29.81 -3.97
N TYR A 559 42.87 -30.88 -4.70
CA TYR A 559 42.77 -30.88 -6.15
C TYR A 559 41.80 -29.80 -6.65
N VAL A 560 40.58 -29.78 -6.11
CA VAL A 560 39.56 -28.79 -6.51
C VAL A 560 40.00 -27.36 -6.18
N LYS A 561 40.52 -27.14 -4.97
CA LYS A 561 41.01 -25.82 -4.54
C LYS A 561 42.11 -25.31 -5.47
N PHE A 562 43.03 -26.18 -5.85
CA PHE A 562 44.13 -25.81 -6.72
C PHE A 562 43.73 -25.59 -8.17
N MET A 563 42.83 -26.42 -8.71
CA MET A 563 42.30 -26.19 -10.06
C MET A 563 41.54 -24.86 -10.12
N ALA A 564 40.76 -24.52 -9.08
CA ALA A 564 40.12 -23.21 -8.98
C ALA A 564 41.15 -22.07 -8.99
N MET A 565 42.22 -22.17 -8.19
CA MET A 565 43.31 -21.20 -8.16
C MET A 565 44.03 -21.09 -9.51
N TYR A 566 44.32 -22.22 -10.16
CA TYR A 566 45.03 -22.25 -11.43
C TYR A 566 44.19 -21.65 -12.54
N LEU A 567 42.91 -22.04 -12.66
CA LEU A 567 42.03 -21.54 -13.70
C LEU A 567 41.81 -20.02 -13.57
N SER A 568 41.64 -19.51 -12.34
CA SER A 568 41.41 -18.08 -12.10
C SER A 568 42.69 -17.22 -12.23
N GLU A 569 43.79 -17.61 -11.60
CA GLU A 569 44.96 -16.75 -11.38
C GLU A 569 46.28 -17.35 -11.88
N GLY A 570 46.24 -18.56 -12.44
CA GLY A 570 47.43 -19.32 -12.80
C GLY A 570 47.98 -19.08 -14.20
N TRP A 571 49.22 -19.50 -14.43
CA TRP A 571 49.76 -19.73 -15.78
C TRP A 571 50.93 -20.71 -15.70
N THR A 572 51.34 -21.23 -16.84
CA THR A 572 52.50 -22.11 -16.96
C THR A 572 53.63 -21.42 -17.70
N GLN A 573 54.87 -21.71 -17.31
CA GLN A 573 56.06 -21.24 -17.98
C GLN A 573 57.09 -22.37 -18.10
N GLN A 574 57.57 -22.62 -19.31
CA GLN A 574 58.68 -23.54 -19.56
C GLN A 574 59.90 -22.80 -20.08
N HIS A 575 61.06 -23.04 -19.45
CA HIS A 575 62.34 -22.51 -19.92
C HIS A 575 63.42 -23.60 -19.81
N LYS A 576 63.91 -24.09 -20.96
CA LYS A 576 64.82 -25.24 -21.07
C LYS A 576 64.23 -26.48 -20.36
N ARG A 577 64.88 -26.96 -19.28
CA ARG A 577 64.45 -28.11 -18.47
C ARG A 577 63.62 -27.71 -17.24
N ASN A 578 63.25 -26.43 -17.09
CA ASN A 578 62.44 -25.94 -15.97
C ASN A 578 60.97 -25.83 -16.38
N TYR A 579 60.09 -26.39 -15.54
CA TYR A 579 58.65 -26.45 -15.72
C TYR A 579 57.98 -25.78 -14.53
N GLY A 580 57.43 -24.59 -14.74
CA GLY A 580 56.88 -23.72 -13.71
C GLY A 580 55.37 -23.59 -13.82
N VAL A 581 54.68 -23.78 -12.71
CA VAL A 581 53.29 -23.35 -12.53
C VAL A 581 53.31 -22.12 -11.63
N HIS A 582 52.70 -21.03 -12.09
CA HIS A 582 52.64 -19.77 -11.39
C HIS A 582 51.20 -19.47 -10.98
N ILE A 583 50.99 -18.87 -9.81
CA ILE A 583 49.70 -18.36 -9.34
C ILE A 583 49.88 -16.91 -8.90
N GLY A 584 49.14 -15.99 -9.50
CA GLY A 584 49.26 -14.54 -9.26
C GLY A 584 48.66 -14.09 -7.92
N GLN A 585 49.39 -14.28 -6.82
CA GLN A 585 48.93 -13.89 -5.49
C GLN A 585 49.97 -13.05 -4.73
N TYR A 586 49.57 -11.85 -4.30
CA TYR A 586 50.42 -10.96 -3.49
C TYR A 586 50.58 -11.49 -2.06
N LYS A 587 51.78 -11.37 -1.49
CA LYS A 587 52.06 -11.80 -0.10
C LYS A 587 51.16 -11.12 0.94
N THR A 588 50.78 -9.88 0.70
CA THR A 588 49.90 -9.08 1.56
C THR A 588 48.42 -9.44 1.43
N SER A 589 48.06 -10.32 0.49
CA SER A 589 46.68 -10.76 0.29
C SER A 589 46.22 -11.66 1.44
N LYS A 590 44.96 -11.48 1.86
CA LYS A 590 44.32 -12.29 2.91
C LYS A 590 44.27 -13.79 2.55
N CYS A 591 44.29 -14.12 1.25
CA CYS A 591 44.20 -15.49 0.76
C CYS A 591 45.57 -16.17 0.57
N TYR A 592 46.68 -15.44 0.73
CA TYR A 592 48.03 -15.95 0.45
C TYR A 592 48.35 -17.22 1.26
N ALA A 593 48.08 -17.22 2.57
CA ALA A 593 48.38 -18.38 3.42
C ALA A 593 47.62 -19.64 2.98
N LEU A 594 46.36 -19.49 2.55
CA LEU A 594 45.53 -20.59 2.04
C LEU A 594 46.10 -21.13 0.72
N TYR A 595 46.35 -20.24 -0.24
CA TYR A 595 46.86 -20.59 -1.57
C TYR A 595 48.23 -21.27 -1.47
N HIS A 596 49.10 -20.76 -0.59
CA HIS A 596 50.41 -21.32 -0.34
C HIS A 596 50.31 -22.72 0.29
N GLY A 597 49.43 -22.90 1.28
CA GLY A 597 49.22 -24.21 1.93
C GLY A 597 48.73 -25.28 0.97
N VAL A 598 47.74 -24.95 0.12
CA VAL A 598 47.24 -25.86 -0.93
C VAL A 598 48.36 -26.20 -1.93
N SER A 599 49.10 -25.19 -2.38
CA SER A 599 50.22 -25.37 -3.33
C SER A 599 51.32 -26.29 -2.77
N GLN A 600 51.64 -26.19 -1.48
CA GLN A 600 52.62 -27.06 -0.83
C GLN A 600 52.15 -28.51 -0.75
N ARG A 601 50.89 -28.74 -0.34
CA ARG A 601 50.34 -30.10 -0.22
C ARG A 601 50.28 -30.83 -1.56
N ILE A 602 49.97 -30.11 -2.64
CA ILE A 602 49.87 -30.70 -3.99
C ILE A 602 51.22 -30.89 -4.63
N SER A 603 52.11 -29.90 -4.53
CA SER A 603 53.39 -29.96 -5.22
C SER A 603 54.40 -30.90 -4.58
N GLY A 604 54.22 -31.22 -3.28
CA GLY A 604 55.14 -32.02 -2.47
C GLY A 604 56.53 -31.37 -2.28
N ASN A 605 56.70 -30.12 -2.70
CA ASN A 605 57.96 -29.39 -2.75
C ASN A 605 57.78 -27.97 -2.20
N THR A 606 58.89 -27.28 -1.91
CA THR A 606 58.86 -25.88 -1.49
C THR A 606 58.32 -24.99 -2.62
N THR A 607 57.14 -24.40 -2.40
CA THR A 607 56.63 -23.29 -3.23
C THR A 607 57.52 -22.08 -3.00
N LYS A 608 58.04 -21.48 -4.09
CA LYS A 608 58.93 -20.31 -3.99
C LYS A 608 58.12 -19.04 -4.25
N GLU A 609 58.35 -18.03 -3.45
CA GLU A 609 57.83 -16.68 -3.71
C GLU A 609 58.67 -16.03 -4.81
N ARG A 610 58.01 -15.39 -5.79
CA ARG A 610 58.69 -14.55 -6.77
C ARG A 610 58.12 -13.14 -6.72
N ARG A 611 59.04 -12.16 -6.64
CA ARG A 611 58.77 -10.72 -6.80
C ARG A 611 57.66 -10.17 -5.87
N ASN A 612 57.31 -10.86 -4.77
CA ASN A 612 56.20 -10.56 -3.86
C ASN A 612 54.80 -10.50 -4.51
N LYS A 613 54.64 -11.04 -5.72
CA LYS A 613 53.39 -10.95 -6.51
C LYS A 613 52.85 -12.30 -6.96
N GLU A 614 53.66 -13.35 -6.90
CA GLU A 614 53.28 -14.66 -7.41
C GLU A 614 53.91 -15.81 -6.61
N MET A 615 53.20 -16.93 -6.59
CA MET A 615 53.69 -18.23 -6.12
C MET A 615 54.22 -19.03 -7.30
N TYR A 616 55.44 -19.57 -7.18
CA TYR A 616 56.09 -20.38 -8.19
C TYR A 616 56.27 -21.82 -7.72
N ILE A 617 55.70 -22.76 -8.47
CA ILE A 617 55.77 -24.19 -8.24
C ILE A 617 56.58 -24.83 -9.35
N SER A 618 57.77 -25.35 -9.01
CA SER A 618 58.64 -26.06 -9.94
C SER A 618 58.34 -27.54 -9.92
N ASN A 619 57.28 -27.98 -10.61
CA ASN A 619 56.90 -29.38 -10.68
C ASN A 619 56.46 -29.74 -12.10
N ARG A 620 57.24 -30.61 -12.76
CA ARG A 620 56.99 -31.02 -14.15
C ARG A 620 55.67 -31.78 -14.33
N HIS A 621 55.28 -32.59 -13.35
CA HIS A 621 54.05 -33.38 -13.43
C HIS A 621 52.83 -32.49 -13.32
N LEU A 622 52.86 -31.59 -12.34
CA LEU A 622 51.82 -30.59 -12.16
C LEU A 622 51.72 -29.66 -13.39
N TYR A 623 52.85 -29.23 -13.94
CA TYR A 623 52.91 -28.44 -15.17
C TYR A 623 52.23 -29.15 -16.35
N ASN A 624 52.60 -30.41 -16.63
CA ASN A 624 52.02 -31.15 -17.75
C ASN A 624 50.51 -31.31 -17.58
N PHE A 625 50.07 -31.63 -16.37
CA PHE A 625 48.66 -31.77 -16.05
C PHE A 625 47.86 -30.49 -16.27
N VAL A 626 48.28 -29.37 -15.66
CA VAL A 626 47.50 -28.12 -15.78
C VAL A 626 47.59 -27.48 -17.16
N LYS A 627 48.64 -27.79 -17.93
CA LYS A 627 48.80 -27.33 -19.32
C LYS A 627 47.70 -27.86 -20.24
N GLU A 628 47.12 -29.03 -19.96
CA GLU A 628 45.98 -29.58 -20.69
C GLU A 628 44.76 -28.66 -20.62
N TYR A 629 44.65 -27.85 -19.56
CA TYR A 629 43.59 -26.87 -19.35
C TYR A 629 43.98 -25.46 -19.80
N GLY A 630 44.99 -25.33 -20.67
CA GLY A 630 45.54 -24.07 -21.16
C GLY A 630 46.71 -23.52 -20.33
N SER A 631 47.55 -22.70 -20.96
CA SER A 631 48.84 -22.27 -20.40
C SER A 631 48.88 -20.81 -19.93
N THR A 632 47.97 -19.97 -20.43
CA THR A 632 47.89 -18.51 -20.24
C THR A 632 46.43 -18.11 -20.04
N CYS A 633 46.15 -16.89 -19.56
CA CYS A 633 44.80 -16.46 -19.21
C CYS A 633 43.77 -16.54 -20.36
N ASP A 634 44.21 -16.41 -21.60
CA ASP A 634 43.42 -16.45 -22.82
C ASP A 634 43.25 -17.85 -23.44
N THR A 635 44.00 -18.85 -22.98
CA THR A 635 44.00 -20.20 -23.55
C THR A 635 43.35 -21.24 -22.63
N LYS A 636 42.94 -20.82 -21.43
CA LYS A 636 42.37 -21.74 -20.44
C LYS A 636 40.94 -22.12 -20.77
N PHE A 637 40.63 -23.39 -20.58
CA PHE A 637 39.29 -23.94 -20.77
C PHE A 637 39.07 -25.13 -19.84
N ILE A 638 37.81 -25.52 -19.68
CA ILE A 638 37.40 -26.77 -19.04
C ILE A 638 36.85 -27.66 -20.17
N PRO A 639 37.44 -28.84 -20.45
CA PRO A 639 36.92 -29.75 -21.46
C PRO A 639 35.48 -30.18 -21.16
N GLU A 640 34.64 -30.32 -22.19
CA GLU A 640 33.22 -30.69 -22.06
C GLU A 640 33.02 -32.18 -21.67
N ASP A 641 34.04 -33.00 -21.82
CA ASP A 641 34.03 -34.46 -21.73
C ASP A 641 34.49 -35.05 -20.38
N ILE A 642 34.24 -34.34 -19.26
CA ILE A 642 34.61 -34.78 -17.89
C ILE A 642 33.40 -35.06 -16.99
#